data_AF-A0A8H7QUQ5-F1
#
_entry.id   AF-A0A8H7QUQ5-F1
#
_cell.length_a   1.000
_cell.length_b   1.000
_cell.length_c   1.000
_cell.angle_alpha   90.00
_cell.angle_beta   90.00
_cell.angle_gamma   90.00
#
_symmetry.space_group_name_H-M   'P 1'
#
loop_
_entity.id
_entity.type
_entity.pdbx_description
1 polymer ?
#
loop_
_entity_poly.entity_id
_entity_poly.type
_entity_poly.pdbx_seq_one_letter_code
_entity_poly.pdbx_strand_id
1 'polypeptide(L)'
;MTVYSLLEEVAPPKRHHTRRWQIGFLILGSLAIVAGVILVRRNQQQDDTLLDKTDDHNITVPVRSINFTIPNQDKLYYVDLDKYPVEDNMIKLFATSQATLQSLIIDKLSHKKQNGNWTDDWLAQPNSNTNYSCDSQLLPYPILRKIVAEYTPLTNSDALYDVETNIDFSKPFVVLPFSKQPNLIQGQKVCVRVVVPYQNIAGNDTYHLLYRPYDHNNQRLTSPWWDTMMTTLENIDTNATLPITLQPWSGHALLRNNARELNHVNNQIPEWSRLREDEIYEREKMHVYEATVTLPPNGTYQLQSLLEFVEGRYNFEFGPVSPYKPVNLPVYPSDSKQIIIGSQDKESIEQKQLKEHLALPLCKGADNAGRWLPWPRINSTDSDYASKEDLHLIAGLTRNGKYWAPYQCRYRHISYEQFNRCAANKYSRGIDLYGDSNIRRSVKKFVSHGQWCKNWEHHIDTPLLPEDQAPIVNQSLIKRQQVGYGRPEDYRYINPSQTRSCYCEDYSEEFWKPEWFNGNARRFDLQYTNSIQQSLALGLTEWDQKGTGNITYLRTHDVVPISSYKWDGLTYLNNPAWDTAVPTSTKPVDIAIFSLGNWDAAFARLEPFLNDVDHLIRQIREHYDLSKTRIIYRTAQYYCCRIDTSGRTRQVSGPRLDVFDKEVQLRFKRELKAEIWDTYTLGESKPWDEKITSITCPSNHVPADQVEIENQVLMNGLCNL
;
A
#
# COMPACT_ATOMS: atom_id res chain seq x y z
N MET A 1 -28.39 -20.73 -44.36
CA MET A 1 -28.61 -20.66 -45.82
C MET A 1 -28.21 -19.28 -46.30
N THR A 2 -27.04 -19.15 -46.91
CA THR A 2 -26.82 -18.71 -48.30
C THR A 2 -25.32 -18.74 -48.57
N VAL A 3 -25.00 -19.45 -49.64
CA VAL A 3 -23.68 -19.70 -50.26
C VAL A 3 -23.67 -18.89 -51.57
N TYR A 4 -22.49 -18.42 -51.99
CA TYR A 4 -21.96 -18.22 -53.38
C TYR A 4 -20.80 -17.20 -53.27
N SER A 5 -19.52 -17.61 -53.28
CA SER A 5 -18.62 -17.89 -54.42
C SER A 5 -18.26 -16.67 -55.29
N LEU A 6 -16.97 -16.37 -55.42
CA LEU A 6 -16.23 -16.56 -56.68
C LEU A 6 -14.73 -16.32 -56.49
N LEU A 7 -13.97 -17.28 -57.02
CA LEU A 7 -12.53 -17.29 -57.21
C LEU A 7 -12.15 -16.30 -58.32
N GLU A 8 -11.03 -15.59 -58.13
CA GLU A 8 -10.37 -14.84 -59.19
C GLU A 8 -8.95 -15.39 -59.40
N GLU A 9 -8.67 -15.76 -60.65
CA GLU A 9 -7.43 -16.38 -61.14
C GLU A 9 -6.25 -15.41 -61.09
N VAL A 10 -5.11 -15.88 -60.57
CA VAL A 10 -3.84 -15.16 -60.58
C VAL A 10 -3.13 -15.39 -61.92
N ALA A 11 -3.02 -14.33 -62.72
CA ALA A 11 -2.20 -14.31 -63.92
C ALA A 11 -0.68 -14.25 -63.59
N PRO A 12 0.21 -14.86 -64.40
CA PRO A 12 1.64 -14.89 -64.13
C PRO A 12 2.32 -13.55 -64.47
N PRO A 13 3.31 -13.10 -63.68
CA PRO A 13 3.95 -11.80 -63.91
C PRO A 13 4.91 -11.86 -65.11
N LYS A 14 4.76 -10.89 -66.01
CA LYS A 14 5.68 -10.62 -67.13
C LYS A 14 7.05 -10.21 -66.58
N ARG A 15 8.10 -10.93 -67.00
CA ARG A 15 9.51 -10.57 -66.75
C ARG A 15 9.84 -9.25 -67.44
N HIS A 16 9.96 -8.18 -66.65
CA HIS A 16 10.46 -6.88 -67.12
C HIS A 16 11.99 -6.84 -67.10
N HIS A 17 12.53 -6.23 -68.17
CA HIS A 17 13.93 -6.01 -68.46
C HIS A 17 14.53 -4.90 -67.56
N THR A 18 14.66 -5.12 -66.24
CA THR A 18 15.11 -4.09 -65.26
C THR A 18 16.59 -4.16 -64.87
N ARG A 19 17.38 -5.04 -65.50
CA ARG A 19 18.77 -5.28 -65.07
C ARG A 19 19.74 -4.11 -65.34
N ARG A 20 19.41 -3.16 -66.23
CA ARG A 20 20.27 -1.99 -66.51
C ARG A 20 20.00 -0.79 -65.60
N TRP A 21 18.77 -0.63 -65.12
CA TRP A 21 18.42 0.45 -64.17
C TRP A 21 18.82 0.12 -62.73
N GLN A 22 18.83 -1.16 -62.36
CA GLN A 22 19.26 -1.60 -61.02
C GLN A 22 20.74 -1.30 -60.74
N ILE A 23 21.61 -1.34 -61.76
CA ILE A 23 23.04 -0.98 -61.61
C ILE A 23 23.19 0.55 -61.44
N GLY A 24 22.40 1.35 -62.16
CA GLY A 24 22.37 2.81 -61.99
C GLY A 24 21.91 3.23 -60.60
N PHE A 25 20.85 2.60 -60.07
CA PHE A 25 20.36 2.84 -58.71
C PHE A 25 21.34 2.37 -57.63
N LEU A 26 22.09 1.29 -57.85
CA LEU A 26 23.12 0.83 -56.91
C LEU A 26 24.32 1.79 -56.87
N ILE A 27 24.74 2.36 -58.00
CA ILE A 27 25.84 3.34 -58.05
C ILE A 27 25.42 4.68 -57.43
N LEU A 28 24.22 5.18 -57.74
CA LEU A 28 23.68 6.39 -57.11
C LEU A 28 23.41 6.19 -55.61
N GLY A 29 22.90 5.03 -55.21
CA GLY A 29 22.68 4.67 -53.82
C GLY A 29 23.99 4.55 -53.03
N SER A 30 25.03 3.93 -53.61
CA SER A 30 26.34 3.84 -52.97
C SER A 30 27.05 5.19 -52.88
N LEU A 31 26.94 6.06 -53.89
CA LEU A 31 27.45 7.44 -53.83
C LEU A 31 26.70 8.28 -52.79
N ALA A 32 25.39 8.12 -52.65
CA ALA A 32 24.61 8.79 -51.61
C ALA A 32 24.97 8.29 -50.21
N ILE A 33 25.24 7.00 -50.03
CA ILE A 33 25.72 6.43 -48.77
C ILE A 33 27.12 6.96 -48.44
N VAL A 34 28.05 7.01 -49.41
CA VAL A 34 29.39 7.54 -49.19
C VAL A 34 29.35 9.04 -48.88
N ALA A 35 28.54 9.82 -49.60
CA ALA A 35 28.34 11.24 -49.31
C ALA A 35 27.69 11.45 -47.93
N GLY A 36 26.73 10.61 -47.55
CA GLY A 36 26.13 10.59 -46.22
C GLY A 36 27.14 10.24 -45.13
N VAL A 37 28.00 9.24 -45.33
CA VAL A 37 29.07 8.86 -44.40
C VAL A 37 30.13 9.97 -44.28
N ILE A 38 30.46 10.66 -45.37
CA ILE A 38 31.38 11.81 -45.34
C ILE A 38 30.75 12.98 -44.59
N LEU A 39 29.47 13.29 -44.81
CA LEU A 39 28.75 14.34 -44.08
C LEU A 39 28.62 14.00 -42.58
N VAL A 40 28.31 12.75 -42.25
CA VAL A 40 28.25 12.27 -40.86
C VAL A 40 29.63 12.32 -40.20
N ARG A 41 30.72 11.92 -40.90
CA ARG A 41 32.07 12.08 -40.37
C ARG A 41 32.49 13.53 -40.20
N ARG A 42 32.08 14.42 -41.11
CA ARG A 42 32.41 15.84 -41.04
C ARG A 42 31.63 16.55 -39.91
N ASN A 43 30.39 16.14 -39.66
CA ASN A 43 29.62 16.59 -38.49
C ASN A 43 30.14 15.98 -37.18
N GLN A 44 30.53 14.69 -37.16
CA GLN A 44 31.16 14.07 -35.98
C GLN A 44 32.50 14.70 -35.61
N GLN A 45 33.23 15.26 -36.58
CA GLN A 45 34.48 15.98 -36.32
C GLN A 45 34.24 17.43 -35.85
N GLN A 46 32.98 17.89 -35.87
CA GLN A 46 32.57 19.22 -35.39
C GLN A 46 31.88 19.16 -34.00
N ASP A 47 31.62 17.97 -33.47
CA ASP A 47 31.03 17.72 -32.13
C ASP A 47 32.05 17.70 -30.97
N ASP A 48 33.31 18.07 -31.20
CA ASP A 48 34.28 18.33 -30.12
C ASP A 48 34.08 19.73 -29.50
N THR A 49 32.85 20.10 -29.15
CA THR A 49 32.50 21.36 -28.46
C THR A 49 32.65 21.29 -26.93
N LEU A 50 33.61 20.49 -26.46
CA LEU A 50 34.30 20.75 -25.19
C LEU A 50 35.63 21.37 -25.57
N LEU A 51 35.66 22.71 -25.61
CA LEU A 51 36.81 23.52 -26.06
C LEU A 51 38.11 23.03 -25.43
N ASP A 52 38.86 22.24 -26.20
CA ASP A 52 40.19 21.79 -25.86
C ASP A 52 41.13 23.00 -25.98
N LYS A 53 41.39 23.69 -24.86
CA LYS A 53 42.41 24.74 -24.78
C LYS A 53 43.75 24.18 -25.27
N THR A 54 44.13 24.51 -26.49
CA THR A 54 45.52 24.39 -26.94
C THR A 54 46.04 25.63 -27.65
N ASP A 55 45.26 26.72 -27.82
CA ASP A 55 45.81 27.98 -28.33
C ASP A 55 45.21 29.23 -27.66
N ASP A 56 46.09 30.20 -27.43
CA ASP A 56 46.15 31.09 -26.27
C ASP A 56 45.48 32.47 -26.48
N HIS A 57 44.33 32.56 -27.16
CA HIS A 57 43.73 33.87 -27.49
C HIS A 57 42.26 34.03 -27.01
N ASN A 58 42.10 34.82 -25.93
CA ASN A 58 40.88 35.54 -25.51
C ASN A 58 39.55 34.78 -25.57
N ILE A 59 39.41 33.68 -24.84
CA ILE A 59 38.10 33.06 -24.61
C ILE A 59 37.43 33.73 -23.40
N THR A 60 36.34 34.44 -23.65
CA THR A 60 35.46 34.99 -22.61
C THR A 60 34.65 33.86 -21.99
N VAL A 61 34.88 33.58 -20.70
CA VAL A 61 34.04 32.64 -19.92
C VAL A 61 32.62 33.20 -19.88
N PRO A 62 31.58 32.42 -20.25
CA PRO A 62 30.19 32.87 -20.14
C PRO A 62 29.87 33.31 -18.72
N VAL A 63 29.03 34.34 -18.57
CA VAL A 63 28.64 34.86 -17.25
C VAL A 63 27.97 33.77 -16.40
N ARG A 64 27.27 32.84 -17.06
CA ARG A 64 26.56 31.74 -16.43
C ARG A 64 27.27 30.44 -16.76
N SER A 65 28.30 30.10 -15.97
CA SER A 65 29.07 28.88 -16.17
C SER A 65 29.35 28.11 -14.89
N ILE A 66 29.48 26.78 -15.02
CA ILE A 66 30.07 25.93 -13.97
C ILE A 66 31.54 25.75 -14.30
N ASN A 67 32.42 26.21 -13.41
CA ASN A 67 33.87 26.07 -13.58
C ASN A 67 34.41 24.93 -12.72
N PHE A 68 35.32 24.11 -13.26
CA PHE A 68 35.94 23.00 -12.53
C PHE A 68 37.29 22.60 -13.14
N THR A 69 38.09 21.86 -12.36
CA THR A 69 39.35 21.25 -12.80
C THR A 69 39.24 19.73 -12.68
N ILE A 70 39.77 19.00 -13.66
CA ILE A 70 39.82 17.54 -13.59
C ILE A 70 40.97 17.15 -12.64
N PRO A 71 40.78 16.17 -11.73
CA PRO A 71 41.87 15.69 -10.88
C PRO A 71 43.10 15.29 -11.72
N ASN A 72 44.27 15.76 -11.30
CA ASN A 72 45.56 15.58 -12.00
C ASN A 72 45.71 16.37 -13.33
N GLN A 73 44.87 17.37 -13.56
CA GLN A 73 45.02 18.32 -14.67
C GLN A 73 44.88 19.76 -14.16
N ASP A 74 45.85 20.62 -14.48
CA ASP A 74 45.81 22.05 -14.11
C ASP A 74 44.86 22.87 -15.01
N LYS A 75 44.18 22.21 -15.94
CA LYS A 75 43.33 22.85 -16.94
C LYS A 75 41.95 23.15 -16.37
N LEU A 76 41.58 24.43 -16.38
CA LEU A 76 40.24 24.90 -16.05
C LEU A 76 39.28 24.60 -17.21
N TYR A 77 38.23 23.83 -16.92
CA TYR A 77 37.09 23.56 -17.79
C TYR A 77 35.88 24.39 -17.33
N TYR A 78 34.98 24.69 -18.26
CA TYR A 78 33.70 25.33 -17.94
C TYR A 78 32.55 24.75 -18.76
N VAL A 79 31.35 24.81 -18.20
CA VAL A 79 30.09 24.49 -18.88
C VAL A 79 29.29 25.77 -19.06
N ASP A 80 28.92 26.07 -20.30
CA ASP A 80 28.07 27.21 -20.64
C ASP A 80 26.59 26.90 -20.37
N LEU A 81 26.05 27.39 -19.26
CA LEU A 81 24.67 27.08 -18.84
C LEU A 81 23.62 27.67 -19.79
N ASP A 82 23.98 28.68 -20.59
CA ASP A 82 23.05 29.24 -21.57
C ASP A 82 22.82 28.27 -22.76
N LYS A 83 23.73 27.32 -22.99
CA LYS A 83 23.56 26.23 -23.98
C LYS A 83 22.78 25.02 -23.44
N TYR A 84 22.69 24.91 -22.12
CA TYR A 84 22.18 23.75 -21.39
C TYR A 84 21.08 24.17 -20.40
N PRO A 85 19.94 24.62 -20.92
CA PRO A 85 18.85 25.15 -20.10
C PRO A 85 18.27 24.13 -19.11
N VAL A 86 18.31 22.83 -19.42
CA VAL A 86 17.85 21.79 -18.47
C VAL A 86 18.76 21.76 -17.24
N GLU A 87 20.07 21.70 -17.47
CA GLU A 87 21.09 21.68 -16.42
C GLU A 87 21.10 22.99 -15.60
N ASP A 88 20.87 24.13 -16.26
CA ASP A 88 20.70 25.42 -15.59
C ASP A 88 19.48 25.43 -14.65
N ASN A 89 18.32 24.94 -15.12
CA ASN A 89 17.13 24.80 -14.28
C ASN A 89 17.37 23.84 -13.12
N MET A 90 18.09 22.73 -13.34
CA MET A 90 18.48 21.83 -12.26
C MET A 90 19.26 22.54 -11.15
N ILE A 91 20.25 23.35 -11.51
CA ILE A 91 21.09 24.10 -10.56
C ILE A 91 20.28 25.12 -9.78
N LYS A 92 19.40 25.85 -10.47
CA LYS A 92 18.53 26.85 -9.83
C LYS A 92 17.55 26.22 -8.84
N LEU A 93 16.97 25.09 -9.19
CA LEU A 93 15.91 24.46 -8.41
C LEU A 93 16.44 23.56 -7.29
N PHE A 94 17.62 22.97 -7.48
CA PHE A 94 18.18 21.98 -6.55
C PHE A 94 19.60 22.37 -6.14
N ALA A 95 19.73 22.97 -4.95
CA ALA A 95 20.98 23.57 -4.45
C ALA A 95 22.21 22.64 -4.43
N THR A 96 22.02 21.32 -4.40
CA THR A 96 23.10 20.32 -4.40
C THR A 96 23.43 19.76 -5.80
N SER A 97 22.66 20.11 -6.83
CA SER A 97 22.82 19.53 -8.17
C SER A 97 24.08 20.01 -8.88
N GLN A 98 24.60 21.19 -8.55
CA GLN A 98 25.85 21.69 -9.13
C GLN A 98 27.03 20.75 -8.84
N ALA A 99 27.16 20.25 -7.61
CA ALA A 99 28.23 19.32 -7.24
C ALA A 99 28.08 17.97 -7.96
N THR A 100 26.84 17.47 -8.08
CA THR A 100 26.53 16.25 -8.83
C THR A 100 26.86 16.40 -10.32
N LEU A 101 26.50 17.53 -10.92
CA LEU A 101 26.83 17.86 -12.32
C LEU A 101 28.34 17.96 -12.53
N GLN A 102 29.07 18.64 -11.65
CA GLN A 102 30.52 18.73 -11.73
C GLN A 102 31.16 17.35 -11.69
N SER A 103 30.78 16.50 -10.73
CA SER A 103 31.27 15.12 -10.63
C SER A 103 31.00 14.33 -11.91
N LEU A 104 29.76 14.37 -12.40
CA LEU A 104 29.36 13.70 -13.63
C LEU A 104 30.23 14.09 -14.84
N ILE A 105 30.49 15.39 -15.00
CA ILE A 105 31.26 15.90 -16.13
C ILE A 105 32.73 15.52 -15.99
N ILE A 106 33.29 15.63 -14.78
CA ILE A 106 34.65 15.18 -14.48
C ILE A 106 34.79 13.69 -14.81
N ASP A 107 33.83 12.87 -14.39
CA ASP A 107 33.84 11.42 -14.63
C ASP A 107 33.76 11.12 -16.13
N LYS A 108 32.80 11.72 -16.86
CA LYS A 108 32.69 11.60 -18.32
C LYS A 108 34.00 11.99 -19.03
N LEU A 109 34.62 13.10 -18.64
CA LEU A 109 35.86 13.58 -19.25
C LEU A 109 37.06 12.70 -18.90
N SER A 110 37.09 12.14 -17.69
CA SER A 110 38.15 11.23 -17.25
C SER A 110 38.05 9.85 -17.90
N HIS A 111 36.83 9.36 -18.16
CA HIS A 111 36.53 8.04 -18.73
C HIS A 111 36.42 8.00 -20.25
N LYS A 112 36.33 9.15 -20.95
CA LYS A 112 36.34 9.24 -22.43
C LYS A 112 37.53 8.52 -23.11
N LYS A 113 38.56 8.11 -22.36
CA LYS A 113 39.71 7.31 -22.83
C LYS A 113 39.55 5.79 -22.75
N GLN A 114 38.55 5.27 -22.03
CA GLN A 114 38.29 3.83 -21.94
C GLN A 114 36.91 3.56 -22.54
N ASN A 115 36.84 2.77 -23.62
CA ASN A 115 35.62 2.44 -24.39
C ASN A 115 34.56 1.62 -23.61
N GLY A 116 34.38 1.87 -22.31
CA GLY A 116 33.38 1.19 -21.48
C GLY A 116 32.04 1.90 -21.52
N ASN A 117 30.96 1.13 -21.71
CA ASN A 117 29.60 1.63 -21.47
C ASN A 117 29.47 2.07 -20.01
N TRP A 118 28.84 3.22 -19.79
CA TRP A 118 28.64 3.84 -18.48
C TRP A 118 27.51 3.14 -17.71
N THR A 119 27.67 1.85 -17.39
CA THR A 119 26.49 0.99 -17.18
C THR A 119 25.78 1.13 -15.84
N ASP A 120 26.39 1.60 -14.75
CA ASP A 120 25.69 1.84 -13.47
C ASP A 120 26.29 2.97 -12.59
N ASP A 121 27.30 3.70 -13.09
CA ASP A 121 28.01 4.74 -12.33
C ASP A 121 27.14 5.97 -12.00
N TRP A 122 25.99 6.11 -12.67
CA TRP A 122 25.01 7.17 -12.39
C TRP A 122 24.37 7.06 -11.00
N LEU A 123 24.51 5.92 -10.31
CA LEU A 123 24.13 5.71 -8.92
C LEU A 123 25.28 5.96 -7.93
N ALA A 124 26.51 6.16 -8.40
CA ALA A 124 27.66 6.43 -7.55
C ALA A 124 27.60 7.87 -7.01
N GLN A 125 27.40 8.00 -5.69
CA GLN A 125 27.49 9.29 -5.01
C GLN A 125 28.96 9.61 -4.68
N PRO A 126 29.46 10.81 -4.99
CA PRO A 126 30.90 11.08 -5.04
C PRO A 126 31.68 11.06 -3.72
N ASN A 127 31.09 10.87 -2.53
CA ASN A 127 31.88 10.76 -1.30
C ASN A 127 31.24 9.92 -0.19
N SER A 128 32.02 8.95 0.29
CA SER A 128 31.71 7.85 1.20
C SER A 128 31.76 8.25 2.69
N ASN A 129 30.61 8.58 3.26
CA ASN A 129 30.25 8.39 4.68
C ASN A 129 28.75 8.66 4.94
N THR A 130 27.94 8.64 3.89
CA THR A 130 26.68 9.39 3.84
C THR A 130 25.48 8.58 4.29
N ASN A 131 24.68 9.20 5.16
CA ASN A 131 23.28 8.88 5.40
C ASN A 131 22.55 8.63 4.06
N TYR A 132 21.93 7.45 3.90
CA TYR A 132 21.19 7.09 2.68
C TYR A 132 19.74 7.59 2.72
N SER A 133 19.36 8.47 3.65
CA SER A 133 18.00 9.04 3.71
C SER A 133 17.65 9.90 2.49
N CYS A 134 16.36 10.03 2.18
CA CYS A 134 15.91 10.78 1.01
C CYS A 134 16.30 12.26 1.06
N ASP A 135 16.23 12.87 2.25
CA ASP A 135 16.56 14.30 2.46
C ASP A 135 18.03 14.62 2.21
N SER A 136 18.91 13.62 2.32
CA SER A 136 20.35 13.78 2.12
C SER A 136 20.83 13.38 0.73
N GLN A 137 19.92 12.95 -0.15
CA GLN A 137 20.28 12.46 -1.47
C GLN A 137 19.41 13.06 -2.56
N LEU A 138 20.04 13.60 -3.59
CA LEU A 138 19.33 13.95 -4.82
C LEU A 138 18.85 12.70 -5.56
N LEU A 139 17.88 12.90 -6.45
CA LEU A 139 17.59 11.91 -7.48
C LEU A 139 18.84 11.65 -8.32
N PRO A 140 19.10 10.40 -8.71
CA PRO A 140 20.20 10.11 -9.61
C PRO A 140 20.07 10.94 -10.90
N TYR A 141 21.22 11.41 -11.40
CA TYR A 141 21.26 12.45 -12.44
C TYR A 141 20.37 12.17 -13.66
N PRO A 142 20.37 10.97 -14.28
CA PRO A 142 19.54 10.72 -15.46
C PRO A 142 18.04 10.86 -15.19
N ILE A 143 17.59 10.46 -13.99
CA ILE A 143 16.19 10.58 -13.57
C ILE A 143 15.86 12.06 -13.34
N LEU A 144 16.71 12.78 -12.60
CA LEU A 144 16.51 14.20 -12.31
C LEU A 144 16.50 15.06 -13.58
N ARG A 145 17.43 14.80 -14.51
CA ARG A 145 17.49 15.50 -15.79
C ARG A 145 16.24 15.22 -16.63
N LYS A 146 15.83 13.96 -16.73
CA LYS A 146 14.66 13.55 -17.48
C LYS A 146 13.40 14.24 -16.97
N ILE A 147 13.17 14.24 -15.66
CA ILE A 147 12.00 14.90 -15.10
C ILE A 147 12.05 16.41 -15.29
N VAL A 148 13.20 17.07 -15.08
CA VAL A 148 13.31 18.52 -15.32
C VAL A 148 13.03 18.87 -16.79
N ALA A 149 13.58 18.09 -17.73
CA ALA A 149 13.35 18.28 -19.16
C ALA A 149 11.86 18.13 -19.56
N GLU A 150 11.09 17.31 -18.86
CA GLU A 150 9.64 17.18 -19.10
C GLU A 150 8.84 18.40 -18.64
N TYR A 151 9.34 19.13 -17.64
CA TYR A 151 8.75 20.39 -17.14
C TYR A 151 9.28 21.64 -17.84
N THR A 152 10.47 21.57 -18.43
CA THR A 152 11.09 22.67 -19.17
C THR A 152 11.26 22.25 -20.63
N PRO A 153 10.33 22.59 -21.54
CA PRO A 153 10.39 22.20 -22.96
C PRO A 153 11.43 23.05 -23.73
N LEU A 154 12.66 23.09 -23.21
CA LEU A 154 13.81 23.78 -23.78
C LEU A 154 14.74 22.72 -24.36
N THR A 155 15.20 22.94 -25.59
CA THR A 155 16.14 22.04 -26.26
C THR A 155 17.57 22.44 -25.93
N ASN A 156 18.38 21.49 -25.49
CA ASN A 156 19.82 21.69 -25.37
C ASN A 156 20.44 21.95 -26.76
N SER A 157 21.56 22.68 -26.79
CA SER A 157 22.24 23.02 -28.05
C SER A 157 22.95 21.82 -28.70
N ASP A 158 23.31 20.81 -27.90
CA ASP A 158 23.96 19.58 -28.31
C ASP A 158 23.64 18.41 -27.35
N ALA A 159 24.15 17.22 -27.68
CA ALA A 159 23.89 15.96 -26.98
C ALA A 159 24.85 15.68 -25.79
N LEU A 160 25.63 16.66 -25.32
CA LEU A 160 26.64 16.43 -24.26
C LEU A 160 26.07 15.75 -23.00
N TYR A 161 24.84 16.12 -22.66
CA TYR A 161 24.11 15.62 -21.49
C TYR A 161 23.10 14.51 -21.79
N ASP A 162 22.99 14.10 -23.05
CA ASP A 162 22.21 12.93 -23.41
C ASP A 162 23.01 11.69 -23.00
N VAL A 163 22.75 11.26 -21.77
CA VAL A 163 23.36 10.05 -21.22
C VAL A 163 22.62 8.85 -21.82
N GLU A 164 23.34 8.01 -22.56
CA GLU A 164 22.86 6.66 -22.85
C GLU A 164 22.82 5.88 -21.53
N THR A 165 21.63 5.78 -20.95
CA THR A 165 21.39 4.93 -19.77
C THR A 165 20.71 3.64 -20.17
N ASN A 166 21.01 2.55 -19.47
CA ASN A 166 20.28 1.28 -19.59
C ASN A 166 18.88 1.32 -18.93
N ILE A 167 18.45 2.47 -18.41
CA ILE A 167 17.15 2.64 -17.77
C ILE A 167 16.08 2.70 -18.86
N ASP A 168 15.16 1.75 -18.81
CA ASP A 168 13.96 1.76 -19.65
C ASP A 168 12.91 2.70 -19.06
N PHE A 169 13.01 4.00 -19.39
CA PHE A 169 12.03 5.01 -18.99
C PHE A 169 10.63 4.82 -19.63
N SER A 170 10.37 3.73 -20.36
CA SER A 170 9.00 3.36 -20.76
C SER A 170 8.26 2.56 -19.68
N LYS A 171 8.99 2.07 -18.67
CA LYS A 171 8.44 1.21 -17.61
C LYS A 171 8.70 1.79 -16.23
N PRO A 172 7.82 1.52 -15.25
CA PRO A 172 8.04 1.90 -13.87
C PRO A 172 9.11 1.02 -13.21
N PHE A 173 9.84 1.57 -12.23
CA PHE A 173 10.90 0.87 -11.52
C PHE A 173 11.18 1.44 -10.13
N VAL A 174 11.90 0.67 -9.30
CA VAL A 174 12.38 1.07 -7.96
C VAL A 174 13.86 1.42 -8.05
N VAL A 175 14.29 2.44 -7.30
CA VAL A 175 15.67 2.89 -7.22
C VAL A 175 16.13 2.90 -5.77
N LEU A 176 17.28 2.28 -5.54
CA LEU A 176 18.01 2.32 -4.28
C LEU A 176 19.15 3.34 -4.32
N PRO A 177 19.62 3.82 -3.14
CA PRO A 177 20.49 4.98 -3.02
C PRO A 177 21.98 4.67 -3.21
N PHE A 178 22.30 3.54 -3.82
CA PHE A 178 23.66 3.01 -3.96
C PHE A 178 23.81 2.21 -5.26
N SER A 179 24.97 2.29 -5.90
CA SER A 179 25.31 1.54 -7.13
C SER A 179 25.74 0.10 -6.86
N LYS A 180 26.28 -0.15 -5.67
CA LYS A 180 26.64 -1.48 -5.16
C LYS A 180 26.16 -1.56 -3.73
N GLN A 181 25.69 -2.74 -3.35
CA GLN A 181 25.15 -2.97 -2.02
C GLN A 181 26.20 -2.66 -0.93
N PRO A 182 25.97 -1.66 -0.05
CA PRO A 182 26.88 -1.33 1.02
C PRO A 182 26.68 -2.25 2.22
N ASN A 183 27.62 -2.21 3.17
CA ASN A 183 27.46 -2.85 4.48
C ASN A 183 26.45 -2.05 5.32
N LEU A 184 25.18 -2.43 5.25
CA LEU A 184 24.11 -1.78 5.99
C LEU A 184 23.99 -2.34 7.42
N ILE A 185 23.59 -1.49 8.37
CA ILE A 185 23.39 -1.86 9.78
C ILE A 185 21.96 -1.57 10.23
N GLN A 186 21.50 -2.30 11.26
CA GLN A 186 20.20 -2.08 11.88
C GLN A 186 20.02 -0.60 12.30
N GLY A 187 18.82 -0.05 12.05
CA GLY A 187 18.48 1.33 12.40
C GLY A 187 19.03 2.39 11.44
N GLN A 188 19.86 2.01 10.47
CA GLN A 188 20.28 2.93 9.41
C GLN A 188 19.09 3.32 8.53
N LYS A 189 19.10 4.55 8.00
CA LYS A 189 18.06 5.06 7.11
C LYS A 189 18.46 4.86 5.66
N VAL A 190 17.55 4.33 4.84
CA VAL A 190 17.72 4.08 3.40
C VAL A 190 16.55 4.68 2.63
N CYS A 191 16.83 5.47 1.60
CA CYS A 191 15.84 6.03 0.71
C CYS A 191 15.42 4.97 -0.31
N VAL A 192 14.13 4.69 -0.39
CA VAL A 192 13.53 3.88 -1.45
C VAL A 192 12.76 4.82 -2.35
N ARG A 193 13.01 4.76 -3.66
CA ARG A 193 12.30 5.59 -4.64
C ARG A 193 11.60 4.73 -5.68
N VAL A 194 10.40 5.13 -6.07
CA VAL A 194 9.67 4.53 -7.18
C VAL A 194 9.50 5.58 -8.26
N VAL A 195 9.95 5.25 -9.47
CA VAL A 195 9.83 6.08 -10.66
C VAL A 195 8.73 5.49 -11.54
N VAL A 196 7.75 6.32 -11.89
CA VAL A 196 6.61 5.94 -12.73
C VAL A 196 6.55 6.88 -13.93
N PRO A 197 7.07 6.47 -15.10
CA PRO A 197 6.95 7.26 -16.32
C PRO A 197 5.50 7.35 -16.79
N TYR A 198 5.14 8.46 -17.44
CA TYR A 198 3.87 8.59 -18.14
C TYR A 198 3.84 7.65 -19.37
N GLN A 199 2.80 6.82 -19.46
CA GLN A 199 2.62 5.78 -20.48
C GLN A 199 1.49 6.09 -21.47
N ASN A 200 0.63 7.07 -21.18
CA ASN A 200 -0.56 7.40 -21.97
C ASN A 200 -1.39 6.14 -22.31
N ILE A 201 -1.62 5.28 -21.31
CA ILE A 201 -2.19 3.93 -21.53
C ILE A 201 -3.59 4.01 -22.16
N ALA A 202 -4.25 5.16 -22.03
CA ALA A 202 -5.65 5.31 -22.36
C ALA A 202 -5.96 6.65 -23.03
N GLY A 203 -5.22 7.03 -24.07
CA GLY A 203 -5.46 8.26 -24.83
C GLY A 203 -6.90 8.46 -25.36
N ASN A 204 -7.74 7.41 -25.34
CA ASN A 204 -9.16 7.43 -25.70
C ASN A 204 -10.13 7.24 -24.50
N ASP A 205 -9.64 7.14 -23.27
CA ASP A 205 -10.49 6.97 -22.07
C ASP A 205 -11.15 8.31 -21.71
N THR A 206 -12.47 8.38 -21.90
CA THR A 206 -13.25 9.60 -21.62
C THR A 206 -13.22 10.00 -20.14
N TYR A 207 -12.87 9.07 -19.25
CA TYR A 207 -12.72 9.33 -17.82
C TYR A 207 -11.33 9.80 -17.43
N HIS A 208 -10.37 9.80 -18.38
CA HIS A 208 -9.03 10.30 -18.17
C HIS A 208 -9.09 11.70 -17.56
N LEU A 209 -9.80 12.67 -18.17
CA LEU A 209 -9.90 14.05 -17.67
C LEU A 209 -10.84 14.26 -16.46
N LEU A 210 -11.47 13.20 -15.97
CA LEU A 210 -12.44 13.26 -14.87
C LEU A 210 -11.84 12.88 -13.51
N TYR A 211 -10.57 12.53 -13.45
CA TYR A 211 -9.87 12.37 -12.18
C TYR A 211 -9.84 13.70 -11.43
N ARG A 212 -10.22 13.68 -10.16
CA ARG A 212 -10.09 14.79 -9.23
C ARG A 212 -9.33 14.27 -8.02
N PRO A 213 -8.07 14.71 -7.81
CA PRO A 213 -7.39 14.39 -6.58
C PRO A 213 -8.16 15.01 -5.42
N TYR A 214 -8.20 14.33 -4.29
CA TYR A 214 -8.92 14.83 -3.12
C TYR A 214 -8.21 16.05 -2.54
N ASP A 215 -8.93 17.16 -2.33
CA ASP A 215 -8.33 18.45 -1.94
C ASP A 215 -7.47 18.37 -0.67
N HIS A 216 -7.83 17.55 0.33
CA HIS A 216 -7.02 17.39 1.54
C HIS A 216 -5.70 16.64 1.26
N ASN A 217 -5.68 15.76 0.27
CA ASN A 217 -4.44 15.16 -0.21
C ASN A 217 -3.59 16.23 -0.91
N ASN A 218 -4.16 17.11 -1.73
CA ASN A 218 -3.42 18.14 -2.44
C ASN A 218 -2.93 19.32 -1.58
N GLN A 219 -3.67 19.72 -0.55
CA GLN A 219 -3.30 20.87 0.29
C GLN A 219 -2.18 20.55 1.28
N ARG A 220 -2.03 19.26 1.66
CA ARG A 220 -1.00 18.80 2.61
C ARG A 220 0.11 17.99 1.95
N LEU A 221 -0.11 17.41 0.77
CA LEU A 221 0.92 16.74 -0.01
C LEU A 221 1.46 17.75 -1.02
N THR A 222 2.77 17.88 -1.09
CA THR A 222 3.47 18.73 -2.05
C THR A 222 3.18 18.34 -3.52
N SER A 223 2.58 17.17 -3.77
CA SER A 223 2.14 16.70 -5.09
C SER A 223 0.96 15.71 -5.01
N PRO A 224 0.04 15.71 -6.00
CA PRO A 224 -1.03 14.72 -6.12
C PRO A 224 -0.49 13.29 -6.29
N TRP A 225 -1.17 12.32 -5.68
CA TRP A 225 -0.93 10.91 -5.97
C TRP A 225 -1.60 10.55 -7.27
N TRP A 226 -0.83 10.33 -8.33
CA TRP A 226 -1.33 9.84 -9.62
C TRP A 226 -1.26 8.33 -9.74
N ASP A 227 -0.43 7.70 -8.92
CA ASP A 227 -0.16 6.28 -8.98
C ASP A 227 -0.31 5.67 -7.60
N THR A 228 -0.62 4.40 -7.56
CA THR A 228 -0.85 3.65 -6.31
C THR A 228 0.04 2.45 -6.31
N MET A 229 0.68 2.20 -5.18
CA MET A 229 1.66 1.16 -5.10
C MET A 229 1.76 0.61 -3.69
N MET A 230 2.20 -0.63 -3.63
CA MET A 230 2.56 -1.29 -2.39
C MET A 230 4.04 -1.58 -2.44
N THR A 231 4.76 -1.13 -1.42
CA THR A 231 6.17 -1.40 -1.27
C THR A 231 6.39 -2.07 0.08
N THR A 232 7.09 -3.20 0.09
CA THR A 232 7.33 -3.99 1.29
C THR A 232 8.77 -4.48 1.32
N LEU A 233 9.33 -4.54 2.52
CA LEU A 233 10.60 -5.18 2.79
C LEU A 233 10.32 -6.50 3.52
N GLU A 234 10.64 -7.63 2.88
CA GLU A 234 10.38 -8.99 3.37
C GLU A 234 11.69 -9.66 3.78
N ASN A 235 11.81 -10.14 5.00
CA ASN A 235 12.96 -10.94 5.42
C ASN A 235 12.88 -12.33 4.80
N ILE A 236 13.87 -12.74 4.00
CA ILE A 236 13.85 -13.99 3.24
C ILE A 236 13.88 -15.23 4.15
N ASP A 237 14.58 -15.14 5.28
CA ASP A 237 14.77 -16.28 6.18
C ASP A 237 13.52 -16.51 7.04
N THR A 238 12.91 -15.42 7.49
CA THR A 238 11.83 -15.45 8.49
C THR A 238 10.44 -15.19 7.91
N ASN A 239 10.33 -14.65 6.69
CA ASN A 239 9.07 -14.13 6.11
C ASN A 239 8.44 -13.01 6.96
N ALA A 240 9.23 -12.31 7.79
CA ALA A 240 8.81 -11.09 8.46
C ALA A 240 8.68 -9.95 7.44
N THR A 241 7.63 -9.12 7.56
CA THR A 241 7.32 -8.10 6.54
C THR A 241 7.19 -6.72 7.14
N LEU A 242 7.72 -5.72 6.43
CA LEU A 242 7.68 -4.32 6.82
C LEU A 242 7.09 -3.51 5.65
N PRO A 243 5.88 -2.95 5.78
CA PRO A 243 5.33 -2.05 4.77
C PRO A 243 6.11 -0.75 4.71
N ILE A 244 6.26 -0.21 3.50
CA ILE A 244 6.92 1.07 3.22
C ILE A 244 5.89 2.02 2.64
N THR A 245 5.50 3.02 3.42
CA THR A 245 4.61 4.09 2.97
C THR A 245 5.42 5.13 2.20
N LEU A 246 5.23 5.16 0.89
CA LEU A 246 5.85 6.17 0.02
C LEU A 246 5.12 7.51 0.15
N GLN A 247 5.76 8.58 -0.32
CA GLN A 247 5.17 9.90 -0.51
C GLN A 247 5.65 10.50 -1.83
N PRO A 248 4.88 11.38 -2.49
CA PRO A 248 5.34 12.08 -3.68
C PRO A 248 6.62 12.87 -3.39
N TRP A 249 7.60 12.79 -4.29
CA TRP A 249 8.87 13.52 -4.16
C TRP A 249 8.62 15.03 -4.08
N SER A 250 9.20 15.68 -3.07
CA SER A 250 8.99 17.12 -2.83
C SER A 250 9.45 18.00 -3.98
N GLY A 251 10.37 17.52 -4.82
CA GLY A 251 10.85 18.24 -6.01
C GLY A 251 9.79 18.47 -7.08
N HIS A 252 8.70 17.68 -7.12
CA HIS A 252 7.57 17.94 -8.03
C HIS A 252 6.96 19.33 -7.79
N ALA A 253 6.84 19.76 -6.53
CA ALA A 253 6.31 21.09 -6.21
C ALA A 253 7.20 22.21 -6.76
N LEU A 254 8.52 22.04 -6.68
CA LEU A 254 9.49 23.00 -7.20
C LEU A 254 9.41 23.07 -8.73
N LEU A 255 9.33 21.92 -9.39
CA LEU A 255 9.19 21.83 -10.84
C LEU A 255 7.88 22.46 -11.33
N ARG A 256 6.77 22.20 -10.63
CA ARG A 256 5.46 22.80 -10.91
C ARG A 256 5.52 24.33 -10.82
N ASN A 257 6.09 24.86 -9.74
CA ASN A 257 6.21 26.31 -9.55
C ASN A 257 7.10 26.95 -10.63
N ASN A 258 8.23 26.32 -10.98
CA ASN A 258 9.10 26.80 -12.05
C ASN A 258 8.39 26.77 -13.42
N ALA A 259 7.67 25.68 -13.74
CA ALA A 259 6.93 25.57 -14.99
C ALA A 259 5.85 26.66 -15.10
N ARG A 260 5.18 27.03 -14.00
CA ARG A 260 4.23 28.15 -13.98
C ARG A 260 4.88 29.48 -14.31
N GLU A 261 6.06 29.74 -13.73
CA GLU A 261 6.82 30.97 -13.99
C GLU A 261 7.24 31.06 -15.46
N LEU A 262 7.70 29.94 -16.04
CA LEU A 262 8.12 29.85 -17.43
C LEU A 262 6.97 29.94 -18.43
N ASN A 263 5.82 29.34 -18.13
CA ASN A 263 4.67 29.31 -19.03
C ASN A 263 3.85 30.61 -19.03
N HIS A 264 4.24 31.63 -18.25
CA HIS A 264 3.55 32.91 -18.14
C HIS A 264 2.03 32.76 -17.93
N VAL A 265 1.63 31.81 -17.08
CA VAL A 265 0.22 31.47 -16.86
C VAL A 265 -0.58 32.74 -16.59
N ASN A 266 -1.66 32.95 -17.35
CA ASN A 266 -2.44 34.18 -17.27
C ASN A 266 -2.96 34.41 -15.85
N ASN A 267 -2.44 35.45 -15.18
CA ASN A 267 -2.81 35.82 -13.82
C ASN A 267 -4.29 36.27 -13.69
N GLN A 268 -5.01 36.44 -14.80
CA GLN A 268 -6.44 36.73 -14.81
C GLN A 268 -7.32 35.48 -14.62
N ILE A 269 -6.76 34.28 -14.76
CA ILE A 269 -7.50 33.04 -14.53
C ILE A 269 -7.63 32.81 -13.01
N PRO A 270 -8.84 32.48 -12.50
CA PRO A 270 -9.03 32.13 -11.10
C PRO A 270 -8.05 31.06 -10.63
N GLU A 271 -7.56 31.18 -9.40
CA GLU A 271 -6.54 30.29 -8.82
C GLU A 271 -6.92 28.80 -8.92
N TRP A 272 -8.18 28.45 -8.68
CA TRP A 272 -8.65 27.07 -8.80
C TRP A 272 -8.49 26.48 -10.20
N SER A 273 -8.65 27.29 -11.25
CA SER A 273 -8.53 26.81 -12.63
C SER A 273 -7.06 26.65 -13.01
N ARG A 274 -6.19 27.54 -12.52
CA ARG A 274 -4.73 27.39 -12.68
C ARG A 274 -4.24 26.13 -11.99
N LEU A 275 -4.63 25.91 -10.73
CA LEU A 275 -4.29 24.70 -9.97
C LEU A 275 -4.70 23.42 -10.71
N ARG A 276 -5.90 23.40 -11.29
CA ARG A 276 -6.37 22.26 -12.10
C ARG A 276 -5.54 22.05 -13.37
N GLU A 277 -5.18 23.10 -14.08
CA GLU A 277 -4.30 23.00 -15.26
C GLU A 277 -2.93 22.45 -14.88
N ASP A 278 -2.38 22.89 -13.75
CA ASP A 278 -1.09 22.39 -13.26
C ASP A 278 -1.15 20.92 -12.85
N GLU A 279 -2.24 20.48 -12.23
CA GLU A 279 -2.46 19.06 -11.91
C GLU A 279 -2.52 18.22 -13.19
N ILE A 280 -3.29 18.63 -14.19
CA ILE A 280 -3.36 17.93 -15.48
C ILE A 280 -1.99 17.92 -16.15
N TYR A 281 -1.27 19.04 -16.10
CA TYR A 281 0.07 19.16 -16.66
C TYR A 281 1.07 18.22 -15.99
N GLU A 282 1.05 18.13 -14.66
CA GLU A 282 1.92 17.24 -13.87
C GLU A 282 1.63 15.77 -14.10
N ARG A 283 0.35 15.39 -14.26
CA ARG A 283 -0.04 14.00 -14.52
C ARG A 283 0.61 13.40 -15.76
N GLU A 284 0.82 14.20 -16.79
CA GLU A 284 1.42 13.77 -18.06
C GLU A 284 2.95 13.73 -18.00
N LYS A 285 3.53 13.73 -16.78
CA LYS A 285 4.96 13.71 -16.52
C LYS A 285 5.35 12.44 -15.79
N MET A 286 6.64 12.22 -15.71
CA MET A 286 7.22 11.21 -14.84
C MET A 286 6.94 11.54 -13.38
N HIS A 287 6.35 10.61 -12.65
CA HIS A 287 6.16 10.70 -11.22
C HIS A 287 7.27 9.98 -10.48
N VAL A 288 7.58 10.51 -9.31
CA VAL A 288 8.57 9.94 -8.38
C VAL A 288 7.98 9.96 -6.99
N TYR A 289 8.01 8.81 -6.35
CA TYR A 289 7.59 8.61 -4.97
C TYR A 289 8.78 8.14 -4.16
N GLU A 290 8.89 8.53 -2.91
CA GLU A 290 10.02 8.17 -2.07
C GLU A 290 9.62 7.88 -0.62
N ALA A 291 10.42 7.09 0.08
CA ALA A 291 10.29 6.86 1.52
C ALA A 291 11.68 6.70 2.13
N THR A 292 11.87 7.29 3.32
CA THR A 292 13.03 6.98 4.14
C THR A 292 12.69 5.82 5.07
N VAL A 293 13.23 4.64 4.77
CA VAL A 293 13.02 3.42 5.54
C VAL A 293 14.09 3.29 6.62
N THR A 294 13.67 3.08 7.87
CA THR A 294 14.60 2.72 8.94
C THR A 294 14.78 1.20 8.92
N LEU A 295 16.02 0.77 8.70
CA LEU A 295 16.33 -0.64 8.47
C LEU A 295 15.99 -1.50 9.70
N PRO A 296 15.30 -2.64 9.49
CA PRO A 296 14.92 -3.58 10.55
C PRO A 296 16.15 -4.32 11.15
N PRO A 297 15.95 -5.27 12.09
CA PRO A 297 17.03 -6.10 12.62
C PRO A 297 17.85 -6.81 11.55
N ASN A 298 19.02 -7.34 11.93
CA ASN A 298 19.93 -8.02 11.01
C ASN A 298 19.26 -9.16 10.24
N GLY A 299 19.59 -9.31 8.96
CA GLY A 299 19.05 -10.34 8.08
C GLY A 299 19.17 -9.98 6.60
N THR A 300 18.69 -10.89 5.75
CA THR A 300 18.59 -10.65 4.30
C THR A 300 17.14 -10.33 3.96
N TYR A 301 16.92 -9.16 3.37
CA TYR A 301 15.60 -8.65 3.06
C TYR A 301 15.40 -8.48 1.56
N GLN A 302 14.28 -8.94 1.02
CA GLN A 302 13.87 -8.65 -0.34
C GLN A 302 12.99 -7.40 -0.37
N LEU A 303 13.37 -6.42 -1.18
CA LEU A 303 12.51 -5.29 -1.50
C LEU A 303 11.55 -5.69 -2.62
N GLN A 304 10.25 -5.63 -2.34
CA GLN A 304 9.21 -5.88 -3.33
C GLN A 304 8.38 -4.60 -3.49
N SER A 305 8.09 -4.23 -4.73
CA SER A 305 7.21 -3.11 -5.03
C SER A 305 6.30 -3.43 -6.19
N LEU A 306 5.04 -3.05 -6.05
CA LEU A 306 3.96 -3.33 -6.98
C LEU A 306 3.21 -2.05 -7.28
N LEU A 307 3.04 -1.75 -8.56
CA LEU A 307 2.25 -0.63 -9.03
C LEU A 307 0.84 -1.11 -9.35
N GLU A 308 -0.15 -0.69 -8.57
CA GLU A 308 -1.53 -1.18 -8.67
C GLU A 308 -2.32 -0.44 -9.74
N PHE A 309 -2.26 0.89 -9.72
CA PHE A 309 -2.93 1.78 -10.67
C PHE A 309 -2.02 2.95 -11.00
N VAL A 310 -2.16 3.49 -12.21
CA VAL A 310 -1.33 4.56 -12.74
C VAL A 310 -2.15 5.69 -13.34
N GLU A 311 -1.53 6.85 -13.50
CA GLU A 311 -2.04 8.00 -14.26
C GLU A 311 -3.46 8.44 -13.83
N GLY A 312 -3.83 8.28 -12.55
CA GLY A 312 -5.16 8.61 -12.03
C GLY A 312 -6.30 7.81 -12.67
N ARG A 313 -6.01 6.67 -13.33
CA ARG A 313 -7.04 5.80 -13.94
C ARG A 313 -7.95 5.14 -12.91
N TYR A 314 -7.50 5.07 -11.66
CA TYR A 314 -8.41 4.94 -10.54
C TYR A 314 -9.11 6.27 -10.34
N ASN A 315 -10.18 6.51 -11.12
CA ASN A 315 -10.94 7.73 -10.90
C ASN A 315 -11.55 7.66 -9.49
N PHE A 316 -11.15 8.61 -8.64
CA PHE A 316 -11.64 8.68 -7.26
C PHE A 316 -13.16 8.78 -7.23
N GLU A 317 -13.86 9.38 -8.22
CA GLU A 317 -15.30 9.65 -8.12
C GLU A 317 -16.13 9.30 -9.37
N PHE A 318 -15.59 9.45 -10.57
CA PHE A 318 -16.40 9.56 -11.80
C PHE A 318 -16.05 8.57 -12.91
N GLY A 319 -15.19 7.57 -12.66
CA GLY A 319 -14.70 6.66 -13.70
C GLY A 319 -15.03 5.20 -13.43
N PRO A 320 -14.91 4.34 -14.46
CA PRO A 320 -15.17 2.92 -14.36
C PRO A 320 -14.12 2.24 -13.49
N VAL A 321 -14.48 1.06 -13.01
CA VAL A 321 -13.59 0.12 -12.32
C VAL A 321 -12.36 -0.12 -13.20
N SER A 322 -11.19 0.35 -12.76
CA SER A 322 -9.94 -0.04 -13.42
C SER A 322 -9.68 -1.52 -13.12
N PRO A 323 -9.50 -2.38 -14.13
CA PRO A 323 -9.16 -3.78 -13.90
C PRO A 323 -7.90 -3.88 -13.04
N TYR A 324 -7.96 -4.68 -12.00
CA TYR A 324 -6.83 -4.87 -11.09
C TYR A 324 -5.74 -5.71 -11.78
N LYS A 325 -4.68 -5.04 -12.26
CA LYS A 325 -3.55 -5.66 -12.98
C LYS A 325 -2.22 -5.07 -12.47
N PRO A 326 -1.82 -5.39 -11.24
CA PRO A 326 -0.63 -4.80 -10.65
C PRO A 326 0.63 -5.22 -11.41
N VAL A 327 1.60 -4.31 -11.48
CA VAL A 327 2.88 -4.50 -12.17
C VAL A 327 3.99 -4.61 -11.13
N ASN A 328 4.71 -5.73 -11.14
CA ASN A 328 5.94 -5.88 -10.36
C ASN A 328 7.00 -4.91 -10.88
N LEU A 329 7.59 -4.14 -9.98
CA LEU A 329 8.60 -3.15 -10.33
C LEU A 329 10.01 -3.74 -10.21
N PRO A 330 10.84 -3.64 -11.26
CA PRO A 330 12.25 -4.01 -11.16
C PRO A 330 12.96 -3.06 -10.19
N VAL A 331 13.87 -3.61 -9.38
CA VAL A 331 14.72 -2.84 -8.45
C VAL A 331 16.06 -2.57 -9.12
N TYR A 332 16.48 -1.30 -9.07
CA TYR A 332 17.80 -0.85 -9.52
C TYR A 332 18.66 -0.41 -8.31
N PRO A 333 19.95 -0.80 -8.29
CA PRO A 333 20.64 -1.60 -9.30
C PRO A 333 20.17 -3.08 -9.27
N SER A 334 20.31 -3.79 -10.39
CA SER A 334 19.64 -5.09 -10.60
C SER A 334 20.13 -6.23 -9.69
N ASP A 335 21.32 -6.08 -9.13
CA ASP A 335 21.94 -6.93 -8.12
C ASP A 335 21.43 -6.65 -6.69
N SER A 336 20.78 -5.51 -6.47
CA SER A 336 20.30 -5.05 -5.15
C SER A 336 18.84 -5.38 -4.87
N LYS A 337 18.32 -6.47 -5.46
CA LYS A 337 17.00 -7.01 -5.08
C LYS A 337 16.94 -7.45 -3.62
N GLN A 338 18.09 -7.78 -3.05
CA GLN A 338 18.26 -8.16 -1.66
C GLN A 338 19.06 -7.10 -0.92
N ILE A 339 18.61 -6.74 0.29
CA ILE A 339 19.21 -5.81 1.22
C ILE A 339 19.69 -6.64 2.41
N ILE A 340 21.00 -6.78 2.54
CA ILE A 340 21.70 -7.49 3.61
C ILE A 340 22.03 -6.47 4.71
N ILE A 341 21.56 -6.75 5.92
CA ILE A 341 21.70 -5.90 7.09
C ILE A 341 22.49 -6.69 8.14
N GLY A 342 23.71 -6.24 8.46
CA GLY A 342 24.58 -6.89 9.43
C GLY A 342 24.98 -8.33 9.08
N SER A 343 25.67 -9.00 10.01
CA SER A 343 25.96 -10.43 9.94
C SER A 343 24.81 -11.24 10.53
N GLN A 344 24.43 -12.35 9.91
CA GLN A 344 23.46 -13.29 10.48
C GLN A 344 24.01 -13.84 11.81
N ASP A 345 23.32 -13.53 12.91
CA ASP A 345 23.55 -14.17 14.20
C ASP A 345 23.14 -15.66 14.11
N LYS A 346 23.72 -16.50 14.96
CA LYS A 346 23.40 -17.94 15.02
C LYS A 346 22.06 -18.25 15.71
N GLU A 347 21.50 -17.29 16.44
CA GLU A 347 20.18 -17.42 17.09
C GLU A 347 19.09 -17.29 16.01
N SER A 348 18.02 -18.09 16.11
CA SER A 348 16.85 -17.95 15.23
C SER A 348 16.30 -16.54 15.38
N ILE A 349 16.35 -15.77 14.29
CA ILE A 349 15.90 -14.36 14.24
C ILE A 349 14.46 -14.26 14.76
N GLU A 350 13.62 -15.26 14.49
CA GLU A 350 12.24 -15.34 14.95
C GLU A 350 12.13 -15.39 16.48
N GLN A 351 12.98 -16.18 17.15
CA GLN A 351 12.98 -16.29 18.62
C GLN A 351 13.39 -14.99 19.27
N LYS A 352 14.45 -14.34 18.75
CA LYS A 352 14.89 -13.04 19.21
C LYS A 352 13.79 -11.99 19.05
N GLN A 353 13.14 -11.95 17.88
CA GLN A 353 12.02 -11.03 17.61
C GLN A 353 10.83 -11.28 18.55
N LEU A 354 10.47 -12.55 18.81
CA LEU A 354 9.42 -12.88 19.76
C LEU A 354 9.78 -12.40 21.17
N LYS A 355 11.01 -12.67 21.64
CA LYS A 355 11.47 -12.24 22.96
C LYS A 355 11.47 -10.71 23.12
N GLU A 356 11.96 -10.00 22.11
CA GLU A 356 11.91 -8.54 22.06
C GLU A 356 10.47 -8.02 22.11
N HIS A 357 9.56 -8.64 21.35
CA HIS A 357 8.15 -8.27 21.36
C HIS A 357 7.48 -8.55 22.71
N LEU A 358 7.73 -9.72 23.31
CA LEU A 358 7.17 -10.10 24.61
C LEU A 358 7.69 -9.25 25.78
N ALA A 359 8.83 -8.59 25.61
CA ALA A 359 9.37 -7.63 26.56
C ALA A 359 8.66 -6.26 26.54
N LEU A 360 7.87 -5.97 25.50
CA LEU A 360 7.10 -4.72 25.40
C LEU A 360 5.95 -4.67 26.43
N PRO A 361 5.53 -3.46 26.87
CA PRO A 361 4.37 -3.30 27.73
C PRO A 361 3.07 -3.71 27.01
N LEU A 362 2.01 -4.03 27.76
CA LEU A 362 0.70 -4.32 27.17
C LEU A 362 0.11 -3.09 26.48
N CYS A 363 -0.47 -3.29 25.29
CA CYS A 363 -1.17 -2.22 24.58
C CYS A 363 -2.45 -1.81 25.32
N LYS A 364 -2.69 -0.50 25.43
CA LYS A 364 -3.90 0.09 26.06
C LYS A 364 -4.95 0.59 25.05
N GLY A 365 -4.65 0.55 23.76
CA GLY A 365 -5.52 0.98 22.66
C GLY A 365 -5.57 -0.05 21.54
N ALA A 366 -6.38 0.22 20.53
CA ALA A 366 -6.64 -0.69 19.40
C ALA A 366 -6.13 -0.14 18.04
N ASP A 367 -5.27 0.88 18.05
CA ASP A 367 -4.73 1.58 16.89
C ASP A 367 -3.19 1.60 16.83
N ASN A 368 -2.55 0.65 17.52
CA ASN A 368 -1.09 0.58 17.57
C ASN A 368 -0.50 0.04 16.25
N ALA A 369 0.28 0.88 15.58
CA ALA A 369 1.06 0.49 14.40
C ALA A 369 2.03 -0.67 14.71
N GLY A 370 2.20 -1.55 13.73
CA GLY A 370 2.95 -2.79 13.91
C GLY A 370 3.41 -3.45 12.61
N ARG A 371 3.75 -4.73 12.72
CA ARG A 371 4.21 -5.59 11.62
C ARG A 371 3.77 -7.03 11.83
N TRP A 372 3.77 -7.81 10.76
CA TRP A 372 3.56 -9.26 10.82
C TRP A 372 4.89 -9.99 11.05
N LEU A 373 4.97 -10.71 12.16
CA LEU A 373 6.13 -11.54 12.52
C LEU A 373 5.76 -13.02 12.44
N PRO A 374 6.67 -13.89 11.96
CA PRO A 374 6.46 -15.32 11.98
C PRO A 374 6.47 -15.87 13.41
N TRP A 375 5.69 -16.91 13.64
CA TRP A 375 5.82 -17.73 14.83
C TRP A 375 7.08 -18.61 14.73
N PRO A 376 7.95 -18.64 15.75
CA PRO A 376 9.15 -19.47 15.72
C PRO A 376 8.79 -20.94 15.50
N ARG A 377 9.43 -21.59 14.51
CA ARG A 377 9.25 -23.02 14.29
C ARG A 377 9.95 -23.78 15.41
N ILE A 378 9.19 -24.60 16.14
CA ILE A 378 9.75 -25.54 17.11
C ILE A 378 10.40 -26.67 16.31
N ASN A 379 11.70 -26.58 16.07
CA ASN A 379 12.45 -27.78 15.71
C ASN A 379 12.39 -28.70 16.93
N SER A 380 11.85 -29.91 16.74
CA SER A 380 11.38 -30.82 17.80
C SER A 380 12.44 -31.30 18.80
N THR A 381 13.64 -30.73 18.81
CA THR A 381 14.78 -31.14 19.63
C THR A 381 15.21 -30.13 20.68
N ASP A 382 14.86 -28.83 20.56
CA ASP A 382 15.15 -27.81 21.58
C ASP A 382 13.83 -27.27 22.16
N SER A 383 13.46 -27.77 23.34
CA SER A 383 12.10 -27.71 23.92
C SER A 383 11.72 -26.41 24.64
N ASP A 384 12.60 -25.41 24.73
CA ASP A 384 12.48 -24.46 25.84
C ASP A 384 11.77 -23.13 25.54
N TYR A 385 11.51 -22.73 24.29
CA TYR A 385 11.11 -21.32 24.02
C TYR A 385 10.04 -21.05 22.95
N ALA A 386 9.29 -22.06 22.51
CA ALA A 386 8.08 -21.82 21.72
C ALA A 386 7.06 -22.93 22.00
N SER A 387 6.78 -23.23 23.26
CA SER A 387 5.83 -24.29 23.57
C SER A 387 4.41 -23.86 23.12
N LYS A 388 3.48 -24.81 22.99
CA LYS A 388 2.05 -24.46 22.79
C LYS A 388 1.53 -23.51 23.89
N GLU A 389 2.22 -23.44 25.03
CA GLU A 389 1.89 -22.52 26.09
C GLU A 389 2.14 -21.10 25.57
N ASP A 390 3.29 -20.75 25.01
CA ASP A 390 3.60 -19.37 24.59
C ASP A 390 2.61 -18.71 23.62
N LEU A 391 1.77 -19.49 22.92
CA LEU A 391 0.67 -18.95 22.10
C LEU A 391 -0.29 -18.05 22.89
N HIS A 392 -0.44 -18.25 24.21
CA HIS A 392 -1.26 -17.37 25.05
C HIS A 392 -0.63 -15.98 25.27
N LEU A 393 0.64 -15.79 24.89
CA LEU A 393 1.38 -14.55 25.10
C LEU A 393 1.21 -13.54 23.95
N ILE A 394 0.62 -13.96 22.83
CA ILE A 394 0.37 -13.14 21.64
C ILE A 394 -1.14 -13.07 21.32
N ALA A 395 -1.59 -12.08 20.55
CA ALA A 395 -3.00 -11.93 20.19
C ALA A 395 -3.58 -13.18 19.50
N GLY A 396 -2.85 -13.75 18.55
CA GLY A 396 -3.26 -14.91 17.77
C GLY A 396 -2.37 -15.09 16.54
N LEU A 397 -2.59 -16.20 15.83
CA LEU A 397 -1.89 -16.53 14.59
C LEU A 397 -2.82 -16.46 13.40
N THR A 398 -2.31 -15.93 12.29
CA THR A 398 -2.90 -16.14 10.97
C THR A 398 -2.67 -17.58 10.53
N ARG A 399 -3.40 -18.02 9.51
CA ARG A 399 -3.17 -19.32 8.85
C ARG A 399 -1.74 -19.51 8.31
N ASN A 400 -1.02 -18.41 8.07
CA ASN A 400 0.37 -18.42 7.61
C ASN A 400 1.36 -18.50 8.76
N GLY A 401 0.88 -18.71 10.00
CA GLY A 401 1.70 -18.79 11.20
C GLY A 401 2.34 -17.46 11.56
N LYS A 402 1.70 -16.32 11.25
CA LYS A 402 2.19 -14.98 11.62
C LYS A 402 1.31 -14.35 12.69
N TYR A 403 1.89 -13.56 13.58
CA TYR A 403 1.17 -12.75 14.56
C TYR A 403 1.39 -11.26 14.31
N TRP A 404 0.44 -10.45 14.75
CA TRP A 404 0.56 -8.99 14.72
C TRP A 404 1.39 -8.50 15.89
N ALA A 405 2.47 -7.78 15.60
CA ALA A 405 3.43 -7.28 16.58
C ALA A 405 3.56 -5.74 16.49
N PRO A 406 2.83 -4.99 17.33
CA PRO A 406 3.05 -3.55 17.43
C PRO A 406 4.48 -3.17 17.80
N TYR A 407 4.91 -1.98 17.39
CA TYR A 407 6.29 -1.53 17.61
C TYR A 407 6.57 -1.11 19.05
N GLN A 408 5.55 -0.61 19.77
CA GLN A 408 5.73 0.07 21.06
C GLN A 408 5.11 -0.70 22.24
N CYS A 409 4.26 -1.68 21.95
CA CYS A 409 3.53 -2.46 22.93
C CYS A 409 3.27 -3.87 22.39
N ARG A 410 2.72 -4.75 23.23
CA ARG A 410 2.26 -6.08 22.82
C ARG A 410 0.81 -6.32 23.16
N TYR A 411 0.14 -7.03 22.28
CA TYR A 411 -1.17 -7.63 22.56
C TYR A 411 -0.94 -9.03 23.12
N ARG A 412 -1.64 -9.37 24.20
CA ARG A 412 -1.65 -10.74 24.74
C ARG A 412 -2.91 -11.47 24.25
N HIS A 413 -2.93 -12.79 24.37
CA HIS A 413 -4.17 -13.52 24.15
C HIS A 413 -5.13 -13.23 25.30
N ILE A 414 -6.35 -12.84 24.96
CA ILE A 414 -7.48 -12.80 25.89
C ILE A 414 -8.48 -13.84 25.38
N SER A 415 -8.82 -14.83 26.21
CA SER A 415 -9.87 -15.78 25.81
C SER A 415 -11.21 -15.04 25.69
N TYR A 416 -12.13 -15.59 24.90
CA TYR A 416 -13.47 -15.01 24.78
C TYR A 416 -14.18 -14.95 26.15
N GLU A 417 -14.06 -16.01 26.96
CA GLU A 417 -14.60 -16.04 28.32
C GLU A 417 -13.97 -14.96 29.21
N GLN A 418 -12.66 -14.74 29.11
CA GLN A 418 -11.95 -13.67 29.82
C GLN A 418 -12.44 -12.29 29.37
N PHE A 419 -12.63 -12.08 28.06
CA PHE A 419 -13.18 -10.85 27.54
C PHE A 419 -14.59 -10.59 28.05
N ASN A 420 -15.44 -11.63 28.09
CA ASN A 420 -16.78 -11.48 28.63
C ASN A 420 -16.75 -11.06 30.12
N ARG A 421 -15.90 -11.70 30.94
CA ARG A 421 -15.69 -11.32 32.34
C ARG A 421 -15.22 -9.87 32.48
N CYS A 422 -14.26 -9.46 31.66
CA CYS A 422 -13.79 -8.07 31.61
C CYS A 422 -14.93 -7.11 31.25
N ALA A 423 -15.65 -7.40 30.16
CA ALA A 423 -16.67 -6.53 29.62
C ALA A 423 -17.90 -6.45 30.53
N ALA A 424 -18.27 -7.53 31.19
CA ALA A 424 -19.33 -7.54 32.21
C ALA A 424 -19.01 -6.61 33.39
N ASN A 425 -17.76 -6.65 33.87
CA ASN A 425 -17.32 -5.83 34.99
C ASN A 425 -17.12 -4.35 34.61
N LYS A 426 -16.57 -4.06 33.43
CA LYS A 426 -16.25 -2.69 32.99
C LYS A 426 -17.38 -2.00 32.23
N TYR A 427 -18.19 -2.76 31.51
CA TYR A 427 -19.15 -2.26 30.50
C TYR A 427 -20.56 -2.87 30.71
N SER A 428 -21.00 -2.93 31.97
CA SER A 428 -22.26 -3.56 32.39
C SER A 428 -23.53 -3.01 31.73
N ARG A 429 -23.52 -1.76 31.23
CA ARG A 429 -24.66 -1.17 30.51
C ARG A 429 -24.78 -1.70 29.08
N GLY A 430 -23.73 -2.28 28.52
CA GLY A 430 -23.74 -2.94 27.22
C GLY A 430 -22.89 -2.27 26.15
N ILE A 431 -22.95 -2.87 24.96
CA ILE A 431 -22.20 -2.49 23.78
C ILE A 431 -23.15 -2.39 22.58
N ASP A 432 -23.19 -1.24 21.93
CA ASP A 432 -23.83 -1.08 20.62
C ASP A 432 -22.79 -1.24 19.50
N LEU A 433 -23.11 -2.04 18.48
CA LEU A 433 -22.26 -2.34 17.34
C LEU A 433 -22.99 -1.96 16.05
N TYR A 434 -22.55 -0.91 15.37
CA TYR A 434 -23.07 -0.48 14.08
C TYR A 434 -22.07 -0.84 13.00
N GLY A 435 -22.43 -1.71 12.06
CA GLY A 435 -21.45 -2.11 11.06
C GLY A 435 -21.97 -2.96 9.92
N ASP A 436 -21.04 -3.22 9.02
CA ASP A 436 -21.23 -4.10 7.88
C ASP A 436 -21.02 -5.58 8.29
N SER A 437 -20.87 -6.41 7.28
CA SER A 437 -20.57 -7.83 7.39
C SER A 437 -19.29 -8.17 8.17
N ASN A 438 -18.28 -7.30 8.24
CA ASN A 438 -17.07 -7.58 9.03
C ASN A 438 -17.34 -7.49 10.54
N ILE A 439 -18.19 -6.54 10.98
CA ILE A 439 -18.68 -6.51 12.36
C ILE A 439 -19.51 -7.75 12.67
N ARG A 440 -20.38 -8.18 11.76
CA ARG A 440 -21.13 -9.44 11.94
C ARG A 440 -20.21 -10.63 12.19
N ARG A 441 -19.14 -10.77 11.40
CA ARG A 441 -18.15 -11.85 11.57
C ARG A 441 -17.47 -11.78 12.94
N SER A 442 -17.17 -10.56 13.41
CA SER A 442 -16.66 -10.30 14.76
C SER A 442 -17.65 -10.77 15.84
N VAL A 443 -18.95 -10.45 15.68
CA VAL A 443 -20.02 -10.88 16.59
C VAL A 443 -20.19 -12.40 16.60
N LYS A 444 -20.13 -13.07 15.45
CA LYS A 444 -20.18 -14.54 15.40
C LYS A 444 -19.06 -15.18 16.21
N LYS A 445 -17.84 -14.62 16.16
CA LYS A 445 -16.74 -15.07 17.03
C LYS A 445 -17.03 -14.82 18.51
N PHE A 446 -17.55 -13.65 18.89
CA PHE A 446 -17.93 -13.39 20.28
C PHE A 446 -18.97 -14.40 20.78
N VAL A 447 -20.09 -14.54 20.06
CA VAL A 447 -21.23 -15.41 20.46
C VAL A 447 -20.86 -16.89 20.49
N SER A 448 -19.92 -17.33 19.64
CA SER A 448 -19.43 -18.70 19.62
C SER A 448 -18.24 -18.96 20.55
N HIS A 449 -17.82 -17.98 21.36
CA HIS A 449 -16.61 -18.07 22.20
C HIS A 449 -15.36 -18.48 21.38
N GLY A 450 -15.20 -17.86 20.21
CA GLY A 450 -14.08 -18.09 19.30
C GLY A 450 -14.16 -19.37 18.46
N GLN A 451 -15.23 -20.16 18.57
CA GLN A 451 -15.36 -21.43 17.86
C GLN A 451 -15.75 -21.26 16.38
N TRP A 452 -16.43 -20.15 16.05
CA TRP A 452 -16.75 -19.84 14.66
C TRP A 452 -15.47 -19.75 13.82
N CYS A 453 -15.39 -20.68 12.85
CA CYS A 453 -14.26 -20.85 11.96
C CYS A 453 -12.91 -21.05 12.66
N LYS A 454 -12.90 -21.70 13.83
CA LYS A 454 -11.66 -22.09 14.47
C LYS A 454 -10.94 -23.17 13.65
N ASN A 455 -9.65 -22.96 13.37
CA ASN A 455 -8.77 -23.89 12.65
C ASN A 455 -9.27 -24.32 11.26
N TRP A 456 -10.08 -23.48 10.61
CA TRP A 456 -10.68 -23.76 9.30
C TRP A 456 -9.63 -24.03 8.22
N GLU A 457 -8.44 -23.41 8.33
CA GLU A 457 -7.31 -23.53 7.42
C GLU A 457 -6.73 -24.95 7.38
N HIS A 458 -6.86 -25.76 8.44
CA HIS A 458 -6.42 -27.15 8.45
C HIS A 458 -7.28 -28.06 7.57
N HIS A 459 -8.42 -27.57 7.10
CA HIS A 459 -9.34 -28.31 6.24
C HIS A 459 -9.14 -28.02 4.75
N ILE A 460 -8.09 -27.27 4.38
CA ILE A 460 -7.83 -26.84 3.00
C ILE A 460 -6.47 -27.39 2.55
N ASP A 461 -6.46 -28.11 1.42
CA ASP A 461 -5.25 -28.75 0.87
C ASP A 461 -4.48 -27.86 -0.14
N THR A 462 -5.12 -26.82 -0.69
CA THR A 462 -4.51 -25.92 -1.68
C THR A 462 -4.59 -24.45 -1.27
N PRO A 463 -3.70 -23.57 -1.79
CA PRO A 463 -3.88 -22.13 -1.65
C PRO A 463 -5.29 -21.73 -2.08
N LEU A 464 -5.86 -20.69 -1.47
CA LEU A 464 -7.14 -20.18 -1.94
C LEU A 464 -6.91 -19.52 -3.29
N LEU A 465 -7.40 -20.18 -4.32
CA LEU A 465 -7.28 -19.77 -5.71
C LEU A 465 -8.39 -18.75 -6.03
N PRO A 466 -8.31 -18.05 -7.17
CA PRO A 466 -9.38 -17.19 -7.65
C PRO A 466 -10.72 -17.94 -7.74
N GLU A 467 -11.83 -17.19 -7.74
CA GLU A 467 -13.22 -17.66 -7.55
C GLU A 467 -13.65 -18.85 -8.46
N ASP A 468 -13.01 -19.05 -9.61
CA ASP A 468 -13.25 -20.17 -10.51
C ASP A 468 -12.80 -21.54 -9.96
N GLN A 469 -12.04 -21.54 -8.87
CA GLN A 469 -11.49 -22.74 -8.25
C GLN A 469 -11.90 -22.79 -6.78
N ALA A 470 -12.96 -23.57 -6.51
CA ALA A 470 -13.33 -23.87 -5.14
C ALA A 470 -12.10 -24.45 -4.39
N PRO A 471 -11.77 -23.97 -3.19
CA PRO A 471 -10.65 -24.50 -2.43
C PRO A 471 -10.81 -26.01 -2.26
N ILE A 472 -9.73 -26.75 -2.47
CA ILE A 472 -9.75 -28.21 -2.32
C ILE A 472 -9.84 -28.49 -0.82
N VAL A 473 -11.02 -28.92 -0.37
CA VAL A 473 -11.28 -29.26 1.03
C VAL A 473 -10.88 -30.70 1.28
N ASN A 474 -10.12 -30.93 2.34
CA ASN A 474 -9.73 -32.26 2.77
C ASN A 474 -10.93 -33.03 3.34
N GLN A 475 -11.62 -33.78 2.48
CA GLN A 475 -12.82 -34.53 2.87
C GLN A 475 -12.55 -35.59 3.94
N SER A 476 -11.30 -36.07 4.07
CA SER A 476 -10.95 -37.09 5.06
C SER A 476 -11.00 -36.58 6.51
N LEU A 477 -10.79 -35.27 6.69
CA LEU A 477 -10.86 -34.61 8.00
C LEU A 477 -12.29 -34.27 8.43
N ILE A 478 -13.24 -34.30 7.49
CA ILE A 478 -14.65 -34.05 7.76
C ILE A 478 -15.31 -35.36 8.19
N LYS A 479 -15.43 -35.56 9.51
CA LYS A 479 -16.31 -36.61 10.04
C LYS A 479 -17.75 -36.22 9.69
N ARG A 480 -18.39 -36.98 8.79
CA ARG A 480 -19.83 -36.82 8.46
C ARG A 480 -20.68 -37.04 9.71
N GLN A 481 -20.88 -36.00 10.50
CA GLN A 481 -21.94 -35.92 11.50
C GLN A 481 -23.04 -35.05 10.90
N GLN A 482 -24.20 -35.64 10.64
CA GLN A 482 -25.37 -34.92 10.12
C GLN A 482 -26.08 -34.07 11.19
N VAL A 483 -25.58 -34.06 12.43
CA VAL A 483 -26.19 -33.32 13.52
C VAL A 483 -25.58 -31.92 13.54
N GLY A 484 -26.39 -30.91 13.18
CA GLY A 484 -26.02 -29.49 13.33
C GLY A 484 -25.76 -29.10 14.79
N TYR A 485 -25.40 -27.84 15.03
CA TYR A 485 -24.97 -27.44 16.37
C TYR A 485 -26.15 -27.19 17.33
N GLY A 486 -25.97 -27.59 18.59
CA GLY A 486 -26.93 -27.30 19.67
C GLY A 486 -26.86 -25.84 20.09
N ARG A 487 -25.63 -25.34 20.21
CA ARG A 487 -25.28 -23.98 20.65
C ARG A 487 -24.20 -23.38 19.74
N PRO A 488 -24.00 -22.05 19.72
CA PRO A 488 -22.96 -21.44 18.89
C PRO A 488 -21.54 -21.88 19.30
N GLU A 489 -21.30 -22.24 20.56
CA GLU A 489 -20.03 -22.76 21.06
C GLU A 489 -19.72 -24.19 20.58
N ASP A 490 -20.72 -24.90 20.06
CA ASP A 490 -20.52 -26.23 19.47
C ASP A 490 -20.05 -26.13 18.00
N TYR A 491 -19.88 -24.91 17.46
CA TYR A 491 -19.46 -24.69 16.08
C TYR A 491 -18.14 -25.39 15.80
N ARG A 492 -18.12 -26.21 14.75
CA ARG A 492 -16.94 -26.92 14.28
C ARG A 492 -17.04 -27.14 12.78
N TYR A 493 -15.91 -27.16 12.09
CA TYR A 493 -15.89 -27.38 10.65
C TYR A 493 -16.34 -28.82 10.29
N ILE A 494 -17.54 -28.96 9.72
CA ILE A 494 -18.19 -30.25 9.37
C ILE A 494 -18.71 -30.29 7.92
N ASN A 495 -18.65 -29.18 7.19
CA ASN A 495 -19.12 -29.09 5.82
C ASN A 495 -18.22 -28.20 4.96
N PRO A 496 -17.83 -28.64 3.75
CA PRO A 496 -17.05 -27.83 2.80
C PRO A 496 -17.62 -26.43 2.53
N SER A 497 -18.95 -26.25 2.56
CA SER A 497 -19.60 -24.96 2.35
C SER A 497 -19.15 -23.89 3.37
N GLN A 498 -18.70 -24.32 4.56
CA GLN A 498 -18.20 -23.44 5.60
C GLN A 498 -16.87 -22.79 5.22
N THR A 499 -16.08 -23.35 4.29
CA THR A 499 -14.87 -22.66 3.83
C THR A 499 -15.21 -21.29 3.27
N ARG A 500 -16.28 -21.18 2.47
CA ARG A 500 -16.72 -19.87 1.95
C ARG A 500 -17.05 -18.92 3.08
N SER A 501 -17.67 -19.39 4.16
CA SER A 501 -18.00 -18.56 5.33
C SER A 501 -16.80 -18.14 6.15
N CYS A 502 -15.85 -19.03 6.35
CA CYS A 502 -14.63 -18.72 7.08
C CYS A 502 -13.71 -17.79 6.29
N TYR A 503 -13.64 -17.94 4.97
CA TYR A 503 -12.75 -17.14 4.16
C TYR A 503 -13.37 -15.84 3.64
N CYS A 504 -14.64 -15.86 3.22
CA CYS A 504 -15.25 -14.75 2.47
C CYS A 504 -16.67 -14.39 2.93
N GLU A 505 -17.70 -15.21 2.71
CA GLU A 505 -19.12 -14.82 2.87
C GLU A 505 -19.90 -15.64 3.89
N ASP A 506 -20.49 -14.96 4.86
CA ASP A 506 -21.11 -15.57 6.04
C ASP A 506 -22.64 -15.35 6.11
N TYR A 507 -23.29 -14.90 5.03
CA TYR A 507 -24.72 -14.57 5.04
C TYR A 507 -25.63 -15.80 5.22
N SER A 508 -25.25 -16.93 4.63
CA SER A 508 -26.00 -18.19 4.73
C SER A 508 -25.07 -19.34 5.06
N GLU A 509 -25.12 -19.80 6.30
CA GLU A 509 -24.37 -20.95 6.80
C GLU A 509 -25.36 -22.07 7.14
N GLU A 510 -25.20 -23.25 6.52
CA GLU A 510 -26.18 -24.36 6.58
C GLU A 510 -26.56 -24.80 8.00
N PHE A 511 -25.66 -24.64 8.97
CA PHE A 511 -25.87 -25.05 10.36
C PHE A 511 -25.86 -23.88 11.35
N TRP A 512 -25.71 -22.63 10.88
CA TRP A 512 -25.78 -21.46 11.74
C TRP A 512 -27.25 -21.09 11.97
N LYS A 513 -27.69 -21.19 13.23
CA LYS A 513 -29.07 -20.90 13.61
C LYS A 513 -29.30 -19.38 13.74
N PRO A 514 -30.29 -18.79 13.04
CA PRO A 514 -30.59 -17.36 13.13
C PRO A 514 -30.90 -16.88 14.55
N GLU A 515 -31.33 -17.78 15.44
CA GLU A 515 -31.61 -17.49 16.84
C GLU A 515 -30.35 -17.13 17.63
N TRP A 516 -29.16 -17.56 17.21
CA TRP A 516 -27.88 -17.17 17.84
C TRP A 516 -27.44 -15.78 17.37
N PHE A 517 -27.56 -15.56 16.07
CA PHE A 517 -27.31 -14.27 15.43
C PHE A 517 -27.92 -14.27 14.04
N ASN A 518 -28.94 -13.46 13.82
CA ASN A 518 -29.61 -13.36 12.52
C ASN A 518 -28.90 -12.32 11.64
N GLY A 519 -28.09 -12.77 10.68
CA GLY A 519 -27.38 -11.90 9.73
C GLY A 519 -28.29 -11.06 8.80
N ASN A 520 -29.59 -11.37 8.78
CA ASN A 520 -30.60 -10.64 8.00
C ASN A 520 -31.35 -9.62 8.84
N ALA A 521 -31.30 -9.73 10.17
CA ALA A 521 -31.91 -8.76 11.05
C ALA A 521 -31.16 -7.44 10.97
N ARG A 522 -31.91 -6.34 10.87
CA ARG A 522 -31.33 -4.99 10.86
C ARG A 522 -30.80 -4.60 12.23
N ARG A 523 -31.54 -4.93 13.28
CA ARG A 523 -31.09 -4.88 14.67
C ARG A 523 -31.26 -6.25 15.29
N PHE A 524 -30.26 -6.70 16.02
CA PHE A 524 -30.28 -7.95 16.75
C PHE A 524 -29.69 -7.73 18.13
N ASP A 525 -30.55 -7.83 19.15
CA ASP A 525 -30.14 -7.72 20.55
C ASP A 525 -29.82 -9.11 21.08
N LEU A 526 -28.63 -9.27 21.63
CA LEU A 526 -28.15 -10.53 22.19
C LEU A 526 -27.48 -10.32 23.54
N GLN A 527 -27.31 -11.40 24.28
CA GLN A 527 -26.53 -11.41 25.50
C GLN A 527 -25.28 -12.23 25.28
N TYR A 528 -24.13 -11.61 25.48
CA TYR A 528 -22.88 -12.33 25.54
C TYR A 528 -22.69 -12.86 26.95
N THR A 529 -22.71 -14.19 27.11
CA THR A 529 -22.74 -14.83 28.43
C THR A 529 -21.72 -15.95 28.56
N ASN A 530 -21.09 -16.05 29.74
CA ASN A 530 -20.33 -17.22 30.12
C ASN A 530 -21.29 -18.19 30.80
N SER A 531 -21.18 -19.48 30.48
CA SER A 531 -21.80 -20.51 31.32
C SER A 531 -21.22 -20.46 32.74
N ILE A 532 -21.94 -21.04 33.70
CA ILE A 532 -21.45 -21.17 35.08
C ILE A 532 -20.11 -21.92 35.09
N GLN A 533 -19.97 -22.97 34.27
CA GLN A 533 -18.76 -23.76 34.17
C GLN A 533 -17.58 -22.94 33.60
N GLN A 534 -17.81 -22.16 32.53
CA GLN A 534 -16.79 -21.26 31.98
C GLN A 534 -16.36 -20.21 33.01
N SER A 535 -17.33 -19.56 33.67
CA SER A 535 -17.08 -18.55 34.71
C SER A 535 -16.27 -19.10 35.89
N LEU A 536 -16.52 -20.37 36.25
CA LEU A 536 -15.76 -21.08 37.29
C LEU A 536 -14.35 -21.44 36.84
N ALA A 537 -14.19 -21.87 35.58
CA ALA A 537 -12.90 -22.24 35.02
C ALA A 537 -11.93 -21.05 34.94
N LEU A 538 -12.44 -19.83 34.78
CA LEU A 538 -11.63 -18.61 34.79
C LEU A 538 -11.01 -18.28 36.15
N GLY A 539 -11.64 -18.71 37.25
CA GLY A 539 -11.23 -18.33 38.60
C GLY A 539 -11.38 -16.82 38.87
N LEU A 540 -10.46 -16.27 39.65
CA LEU A 540 -10.35 -14.82 39.87
C LEU A 540 -9.46 -14.21 38.80
N THR A 541 -9.93 -13.12 38.20
CA THR A 541 -9.26 -12.37 37.14
C THR A 541 -8.85 -10.99 37.62
N GLU A 542 -7.99 -10.31 36.85
CA GLU A 542 -7.55 -8.94 37.14
C GLU A 542 -8.66 -7.89 37.06
N TRP A 543 -9.80 -8.22 36.43
CA TRP A 543 -10.95 -7.32 36.28
C TRP A 543 -11.95 -7.44 37.43
N ASP A 544 -11.80 -8.45 38.29
CA ASP A 544 -12.66 -8.62 39.45
C ASP A 544 -12.30 -7.59 40.54
N GLN A 545 -13.31 -6.94 41.12
CA GLN A 545 -13.11 -5.89 42.13
C GLN A 545 -12.35 -6.44 43.36
N LYS A 546 -11.22 -5.82 43.69
CA LYS A 546 -10.43 -6.16 44.89
C LYS A 546 -11.29 -5.98 46.15
N GLY A 547 -11.63 -7.09 46.80
CA GLY A 547 -12.37 -7.11 48.08
C GLY A 547 -13.73 -7.77 48.04
N THR A 548 -14.27 -8.14 46.86
CA THR A 548 -15.55 -8.87 46.81
C THR A 548 -15.44 -10.32 47.26
N GLY A 549 -14.23 -10.92 47.22
CA GLY A 549 -13.78 -12.14 47.94
C GLY A 549 -14.63 -13.42 47.81
N ASN A 550 -15.80 -13.32 47.20
CA ASN A 550 -16.85 -14.31 47.21
C ASN A 550 -17.10 -14.71 45.76
N ILE A 551 -16.40 -15.78 45.36
CA ILE A 551 -16.50 -16.41 44.05
C ILE A 551 -17.97 -16.70 43.67
N THR A 552 -18.86 -16.84 44.64
CA THR A 552 -20.29 -17.07 44.42
C THR A 552 -21.02 -15.87 43.80
N TYR A 553 -20.61 -14.63 44.11
CA TYR A 553 -21.17 -13.41 43.50
C TYR A 553 -20.72 -13.23 42.04
N LEU A 554 -19.52 -13.74 41.70
CA LEU A 554 -18.96 -13.69 40.35
C LEU A 554 -19.67 -14.63 39.36
N ARG A 555 -20.51 -15.57 39.83
CA ARG A 555 -21.14 -16.61 38.98
C ARG A 555 -22.35 -16.15 38.17
N THR A 556 -22.96 -15.01 38.50
CA THR A 556 -24.24 -14.56 37.90
C THR A 556 -24.11 -13.31 37.04
N HIS A 557 -22.91 -12.75 36.90
CA HIS A 557 -22.73 -11.41 36.34
C HIS A 557 -21.92 -11.35 35.04
N ASP A 558 -21.46 -12.49 34.48
CA ASP A 558 -20.76 -12.52 33.18
C ASP A 558 -21.74 -12.39 32.00
N VAL A 559 -22.54 -11.33 32.02
CA VAL A 559 -23.58 -11.04 31.03
C VAL A 559 -23.37 -9.63 30.52
N VAL A 560 -23.06 -9.50 29.23
CA VAL A 560 -22.97 -8.21 28.55
C VAL A 560 -24.07 -8.12 27.50
N PRO A 561 -24.99 -7.14 27.61
CA PRO A 561 -25.95 -6.89 26.55
C PRO A 561 -25.23 -6.30 25.33
N ILE A 562 -25.48 -6.87 24.15
CA ILE A 562 -24.95 -6.39 22.88
C ILE A 562 -26.13 -6.09 21.96
N SER A 563 -26.18 -4.88 21.40
CA SER A 563 -27.08 -4.56 20.27
C SER A 563 -26.26 -4.47 19.00
N SER A 564 -26.51 -5.35 18.04
CA SER A 564 -25.88 -5.29 16.73
C SER A 564 -26.84 -4.69 15.72
N TYR A 565 -26.45 -3.57 15.09
CA TYR A 565 -27.15 -2.97 13.97
C TYR A 565 -26.37 -3.18 12.66
N LYS A 566 -27.01 -3.82 11.69
CA LYS A 566 -26.47 -4.01 10.34
C LYS A 566 -26.83 -2.81 9.45
N TRP A 567 -25.82 -2.07 9.02
CA TRP A 567 -25.93 -1.15 7.89
C TRP A 567 -25.00 -1.52 6.75
N ASP A 568 -25.44 -1.27 5.52
CA ASP A 568 -24.67 -1.56 4.30
C ASP A 568 -24.02 -0.25 3.81
N GLY A 569 -23.29 0.41 4.73
CA GLY A 569 -22.77 1.79 4.61
C GLY A 569 -23.76 2.85 5.11
N LEU A 570 -23.45 4.14 4.96
CA LEU A 570 -24.38 5.27 5.11
C LEU A 570 -25.05 5.63 3.77
N THR A 571 -25.10 4.69 2.83
CA THR A 571 -25.53 4.93 1.44
C THR A 571 -26.92 4.34 1.15
N TYR A 572 -27.32 4.38 -0.13
CA TYR A 572 -28.66 4.09 -0.64
C TYR A 572 -29.19 2.67 -0.40
N LEU A 573 -28.37 1.71 0.04
CA LEU A 573 -28.76 0.30 0.20
C LEU A 573 -29.36 -0.06 1.58
N ASN A 574 -29.56 0.92 2.45
CA ASN A 574 -30.17 0.70 3.75
C ASN A 574 -31.70 0.72 3.68
N ASN A 575 -32.32 -0.38 4.10
CA ASN A 575 -33.76 -0.47 4.34
C ASN A 575 -34.02 -1.19 5.68
N PRO A 576 -34.49 -0.49 6.74
CA PRO A 576 -34.81 0.94 6.76
C PRO A 576 -33.53 1.79 6.61
N ALA A 577 -33.71 3.09 6.34
CA ALA A 577 -32.61 4.01 6.16
C ALA A 577 -31.74 4.13 7.43
N TRP A 578 -30.44 4.39 7.24
CA TRP A 578 -29.45 4.39 8.31
C TRP A 578 -29.68 5.52 9.34
N ASP A 579 -30.38 6.59 8.96
CA ASP A 579 -30.71 7.74 9.80
C ASP A 579 -31.64 7.40 10.97
N THR A 580 -32.23 6.21 10.97
CA THR A 580 -33.00 5.65 12.10
C THR A 580 -32.17 4.70 12.97
N ALA A 581 -30.94 4.37 12.56
CA ALA A 581 -30.12 3.35 13.22
C ALA A 581 -29.76 3.74 14.65
N VAL A 582 -29.19 4.93 14.86
CA VAL A 582 -28.74 5.35 16.20
C VAL A 582 -29.93 5.58 17.14
N PRO A 583 -30.97 6.37 16.77
CA PRO A 583 -32.07 6.67 17.68
C PRO A 583 -32.93 5.46 18.10
N THR A 584 -32.87 4.35 17.37
CA THR A 584 -33.60 3.13 17.72
C THR A 584 -32.93 2.32 18.84
N SER A 585 -31.73 2.68 19.27
CA SER A 585 -31.14 2.07 20.47
C SER A 585 -31.88 2.62 21.68
N THR A 586 -32.45 1.76 22.52
CA THR A 586 -33.33 2.22 23.62
C THR A 586 -32.64 2.21 24.97
N LYS A 587 -31.44 1.64 25.06
CA LYS A 587 -30.74 1.42 26.33
C LYS A 587 -29.48 2.26 26.39
N PRO A 588 -29.18 2.88 27.55
CA PRO A 588 -27.86 3.44 27.79
C PRO A 588 -26.81 2.33 27.65
N VAL A 589 -25.69 2.63 26.99
CA VAL A 589 -24.56 1.69 26.81
C VAL A 589 -23.25 2.33 27.24
N ASP A 590 -22.26 1.50 27.56
CA ASP A 590 -20.92 1.95 27.92
C ASP A 590 -20.03 2.13 26.68
N ILE A 591 -20.27 1.36 25.62
CA ILE A 591 -19.50 1.41 24.37
C ILE A 591 -20.46 1.48 23.18
N ALA A 592 -20.14 2.34 22.21
CA ALA A 592 -20.74 2.32 20.88
C ALA A 592 -19.65 2.24 19.81
N ILE A 593 -19.68 1.19 18.99
CA ILE A 593 -18.70 0.93 17.92
C ILE A 593 -19.35 1.20 16.57
N PHE A 594 -18.69 2.00 15.73
CA PHE A 594 -19.14 2.33 14.38
C PHE A 594 -18.10 1.83 13.36
N SER A 595 -18.52 0.94 12.46
CA SER A 595 -17.72 0.46 11.33
C SER A 595 -18.31 1.02 10.04
N LEU A 596 -17.53 1.82 9.33
CA LEU A 596 -17.92 2.55 8.12
C LEU A 596 -16.78 2.57 7.10
N GLY A 597 -17.07 2.94 5.86
CA GLY A 597 -16.07 3.23 4.84
C GLY A 597 -15.99 2.19 3.73
N ASN A 598 -16.12 0.89 4.04
CA ASN A 598 -16.07 -0.17 3.02
C ASN A 598 -17.16 -0.01 1.94
N TRP A 599 -18.43 -0.11 2.34
CA TRP A 599 -19.56 0.05 1.43
C TRP A 599 -19.62 1.46 0.85
N ASP A 600 -19.30 2.46 1.65
CA ASP A 600 -19.34 3.86 1.26
C ASP A 600 -18.36 4.15 0.13
N ALA A 601 -17.10 3.73 0.29
CA ALA A 601 -16.07 3.85 -0.74
C ALA A 601 -16.45 3.07 -2.00
N ALA A 602 -17.13 1.93 -1.87
CA ALA A 602 -17.52 1.13 -3.03
C ALA A 602 -18.65 1.74 -3.86
N PHE A 603 -19.57 2.50 -3.25
CA PHE A 603 -20.86 2.84 -3.89
C PHE A 603 -21.31 4.30 -3.81
N ALA A 604 -20.71 5.15 -2.95
CA ALA A 604 -21.14 6.53 -2.78
C ALA A 604 -20.03 7.53 -3.08
N ARG A 605 -20.38 8.70 -3.60
CA ARG A 605 -19.42 9.81 -3.75
C ARG A 605 -18.97 10.33 -2.37
N LEU A 606 -17.71 10.78 -2.27
CA LEU A 606 -17.13 11.20 -0.99
C LEU A 606 -17.92 12.33 -0.34
N GLU A 607 -18.20 13.41 -1.07
CA GLU A 607 -18.82 14.60 -0.49
C GLU A 607 -20.23 14.32 0.09
N PRO A 608 -21.16 13.65 -0.64
CA PRO A 608 -22.42 13.19 -0.05
C PRO A 608 -22.22 12.29 1.17
N PHE A 609 -21.28 11.35 1.11
CA PHE A 609 -20.97 10.47 2.24
C PHE A 609 -20.49 11.27 3.46
N LEU A 610 -19.63 12.26 3.28
CA LEU A 610 -19.15 13.10 4.38
C LEU A 610 -20.26 13.95 5.00
N ASN A 611 -21.25 14.39 4.21
CA ASN A 611 -22.45 15.04 4.75
C ASN A 611 -23.28 14.07 5.60
N ASP A 612 -23.42 12.83 5.16
CA ASP A 612 -24.10 11.77 5.93
C ASP A 612 -23.32 11.42 7.21
N VAL A 613 -21.98 11.43 7.17
CA VAL A 613 -21.12 11.29 8.35
C VAL A 613 -21.35 12.43 9.35
N ASP A 614 -21.45 13.68 8.90
CA ASP A 614 -21.75 14.81 9.78
C ASP A 614 -23.13 14.67 10.43
N HIS A 615 -24.11 14.22 9.66
CA HIS A 615 -25.43 13.93 10.18
C HIS A 615 -25.39 12.79 11.21
N LEU A 616 -24.66 11.70 10.95
CA LEU A 616 -24.46 10.62 11.90
C LEU A 616 -23.79 11.12 13.20
N ILE A 617 -22.74 11.94 13.09
CA ILE A 617 -22.04 12.51 14.26
C ILE A 617 -23.01 13.32 15.13
N ARG A 618 -23.91 14.10 14.51
CA ARG A 618 -24.97 14.81 15.24
C ARG A 618 -25.90 13.84 15.98
N GLN A 619 -26.36 12.78 15.31
CA GLN A 619 -27.22 11.78 15.96
C GLN A 619 -26.53 11.07 17.12
N ILE A 620 -25.23 10.74 16.99
CA ILE A 620 -24.44 10.14 18.07
C ILE A 620 -24.38 11.08 19.27
N ARG A 621 -24.15 12.38 19.07
CA ARG A 621 -24.11 13.39 20.14
C ARG A 621 -25.45 13.58 20.83
N GLU A 622 -26.54 13.54 20.07
CA GLU A 622 -27.90 13.69 20.60
C GLU A 622 -28.34 12.45 21.38
N HIS A 623 -27.90 11.26 20.94
CA HIS A 623 -28.34 9.99 21.49
C HIS A 623 -27.50 9.51 22.68
N TYR A 624 -26.17 9.58 22.58
CA TYR A 624 -25.27 9.07 23.61
C TYR A 624 -24.76 10.17 24.54
N ASP A 625 -24.72 9.86 25.83
CA ASP A 625 -24.00 10.68 26.82
C ASP A 625 -22.50 10.44 26.65
N LEU A 626 -21.82 11.30 25.87
CA LEU A 626 -20.39 11.18 25.56
C LEU A 626 -19.48 11.28 26.80
N SER A 627 -20.00 11.66 27.97
CA SER A 627 -19.25 11.60 29.23
C SER A 627 -19.23 10.20 29.85
N LYS A 628 -20.17 9.34 29.43
CA LYS A 628 -20.35 7.98 29.94
C LYS A 628 -20.19 6.90 28.88
N THR A 629 -20.43 7.20 27.61
CA THR A 629 -20.34 6.24 26.51
C THR A 629 -19.06 6.49 25.72
N ARG A 630 -18.22 5.47 25.64
CA ARG A 630 -17.00 5.46 24.82
C ARG A 630 -17.37 5.20 23.37
N ILE A 631 -16.99 6.10 22.48
CA ILE A 631 -17.19 5.93 21.03
C ILE A 631 -15.94 5.31 20.43
N ILE A 632 -16.11 4.25 19.65
CA ILE A 632 -15.03 3.59 18.91
C ILE A 632 -15.36 3.61 17.42
N TYR A 633 -14.42 4.06 16.61
CA TYR A 633 -14.47 3.94 15.16
C TYR A 633 -13.62 2.74 14.71
N ARG A 634 -14.26 1.74 14.10
CA ARG A 634 -13.58 0.65 13.39
C ARG A 634 -13.30 1.13 11.97
N THR A 635 -12.03 1.20 11.62
CA THR A 635 -11.59 1.63 10.28
C THR A 635 -12.11 0.71 9.20
N ALA A 636 -12.15 1.23 7.97
CA ALA A 636 -12.51 0.44 6.81
C ALA A 636 -11.49 -0.69 6.57
N GLN A 637 -11.96 -1.83 6.07
CA GLN A 637 -11.06 -2.95 5.77
C GLN A 637 -10.24 -2.72 4.51
N TYR A 638 -8.91 -2.81 4.61
CA TYR A 638 -7.94 -2.67 3.51
C TYR A 638 -8.31 -3.41 2.20
N TYR A 639 -8.90 -4.61 2.30
CA TYR A 639 -9.20 -5.43 1.14
C TYR A 639 -10.36 -4.89 0.30
N CYS A 640 -11.25 -4.10 0.92
CA CYS A 640 -12.23 -3.37 0.14
C CYS A 640 -11.61 -2.09 -0.41
N CYS A 641 -12.07 -1.58 -1.53
CA CYS A 641 -12.61 -2.36 -2.61
C CYS A 641 -11.54 -2.25 -3.67
N ARG A 642 -10.62 -3.23 -3.71
CA ARG A 642 -9.43 -3.20 -4.58
C ARG A 642 -9.65 -3.98 -5.87
N ILE A 643 -10.51 -5.00 -5.84
CA ILE A 643 -10.96 -5.77 -6.99
C ILE A 643 -12.49 -5.77 -7.03
N ASP A 644 -13.05 -5.61 -8.22
CA ASP A 644 -14.47 -5.88 -8.48
C ASP A 644 -14.60 -7.06 -9.43
N THR A 645 -14.82 -8.25 -8.85
CA THR A 645 -15.25 -9.43 -9.62
C THR A 645 -16.77 -9.51 -9.72
N SER A 646 -17.49 -8.58 -9.09
CA SER A 646 -18.95 -8.65 -8.99
C SER A 646 -19.63 -8.05 -10.23
N GLY A 647 -20.86 -8.49 -10.52
CA GLY A 647 -21.70 -7.85 -11.53
C GLY A 647 -22.22 -6.45 -11.11
N ARG A 648 -21.83 -5.96 -9.92
CA ARG A 648 -22.17 -4.62 -9.44
C ARG A 648 -21.01 -3.72 -9.82
N THR A 649 -21.23 -2.59 -10.47
CA THR A 649 -20.17 -1.64 -10.87
C THR A 649 -19.63 -0.89 -9.64
N ARG A 650 -18.76 -1.51 -8.84
CA ARG A 650 -18.19 -0.91 -7.62
C ARG A 650 -17.07 0.03 -7.98
N GLN A 651 -16.98 1.18 -7.33
CA GLN A 651 -15.78 2.00 -7.44
C GLN A 651 -14.65 1.33 -6.65
N VAL A 652 -13.56 0.95 -7.33
CA VAL A 652 -12.44 0.23 -6.70
C VAL A 652 -11.12 0.97 -6.83
N SER A 653 -10.58 1.42 -5.70
CA SER A 653 -9.16 1.77 -5.57
C SER A 653 -8.74 1.88 -4.12
N GLY A 654 -7.47 1.55 -3.84
CA GLY A 654 -6.86 1.71 -2.51
C GLY A 654 -6.99 3.14 -1.97
N PRO A 655 -6.50 4.18 -2.67
CA PRO A 655 -6.55 5.55 -2.17
C PRO A 655 -7.95 6.05 -1.90
N ARG A 656 -8.94 5.53 -2.63
CA ARG A 656 -10.32 5.91 -2.40
C ARG A 656 -10.78 5.44 -1.02
N LEU A 657 -10.51 4.19 -0.68
CA LEU A 657 -10.77 3.69 0.67
C LEU A 657 -10.02 4.52 1.72
N ASP A 658 -8.74 4.81 1.47
CA ASP A 658 -7.87 5.54 2.40
C ASP A 658 -8.42 6.93 2.71
N VAL A 659 -8.92 7.64 1.70
CA VAL A 659 -9.53 8.97 1.88
C VAL A 659 -10.83 8.88 2.67
N PHE A 660 -11.71 7.92 2.33
CA PHE A 660 -12.96 7.72 3.06
C PHE A 660 -12.70 7.42 4.53
N ASP A 661 -11.78 6.49 4.81
CA ASP A 661 -11.42 6.11 6.17
C ASP A 661 -10.78 7.28 6.94
N LYS A 662 -9.79 7.95 6.35
CA LYS A 662 -9.06 9.04 6.99
C LYS A 662 -9.95 10.24 7.34
N GLU A 663 -10.87 10.61 6.46
CA GLU A 663 -11.81 11.71 6.71
C GLU A 663 -12.79 11.38 7.83
N VAL A 664 -13.34 10.15 7.85
CA VAL A 664 -14.21 9.69 8.93
C VAL A 664 -13.43 9.63 10.24
N GLN A 665 -12.22 9.07 10.23
CA GLN A 665 -11.35 8.98 11.39
C GLN A 665 -11.07 10.37 11.98
N LEU A 666 -10.73 11.36 11.13
CA LEU A 666 -10.47 12.74 11.55
C LEU A 666 -11.71 13.36 12.22
N ARG A 667 -12.89 13.21 11.60
CA ARG A 667 -14.14 13.76 12.11
C ARG A 667 -14.57 13.08 13.41
N PHE A 668 -14.51 11.75 13.49
CA PHE A 668 -14.83 10.99 14.70
C PHE A 668 -13.88 11.32 15.87
N LYS A 669 -12.57 11.40 15.62
CA LYS A 669 -11.60 11.84 16.64
C LYS A 669 -11.89 13.25 17.13
N ARG A 670 -12.11 14.20 16.21
CA ARG A 670 -12.30 15.62 16.54
C ARG A 670 -13.64 15.87 17.23
N GLU A 671 -14.72 15.31 16.70
CA GLU A 671 -16.08 15.64 17.10
C GLU A 671 -16.60 14.76 18.24
N LEU A 672 -16.18 13.49 18.30
CA LEU A 672 -16.70 12.50 19.26
C LEU A 672 -15.65 12.03 20.26
N LYS A 673 -14.39 12.49 20.14
CA LYS A 673 -13.23 11.94 20.87
C LYS A 673 -13.14 10.43 20.72
N ALA A 674 -13.53 9.93 19.54
CA ALA A 674 -13.60 8.51 19.29
C ALA A 674 -12.21 7.88 19.35
N GLU A 675 -12.15 6.68 19.91
CA GLU A 675 -10.99 5.83 19.82
C GLU A 675 -11.01 4.99 18.55
N ILE A 676 -9.84 4.59 18.07
CA ILE A 676 -9.72 3.87 16.80
C ILE A 676 -9.45 2.40 17.06
N TRP A 677 -10.22 1.55 16.39
CA TRP A 677 -9.92 0.15 16.17
C TRP A 677 -9.42 0.00 14.73
N ASP A 678 -8.10 0.01 14.56
CA ASP A 678 -7.44 0.08 13.25
C ASP A 678 -7.29 -1.32 12.65
N THR A 679 -8.33 -1.76 11.96
CA THR A 679 -8.33 -3.00 11.16
C THR A 679 -7.75 -2.81 9.77
N TYR A 680 -7.63 -1.56 9.30
CA TYR A 680 -7.02 -1.21 8.02
C TYR A 680 -5.55 -1.61 8.00
N THR A 681 -4.78 -1.17 9.01
CA THR A 681 -3.33 -1.38 9.07
C THR A 681 -2.96 -2.87 9.12
N LEU A 682 -3.82 -3.72 9.68
CA LEU A 682 -3.63 -5.17 9.72
C LEU A 682 -3.63 -5.80 8.32
N GLY A 683 -4.49 -5.32 7.42
CA GLY A 683 -4.51 -5.77 6.03
C GLY A 683 -3.42 -5.10 5.17
N GLU A 684 -3.18 -3.81 5.39
CA GLU A 684 -2.17 -3.02 4.66
C GLU A 684 -0.75 -3.55 4.90
N SER A 685 -0.45 -3.99 6.11
CA SER A 685 0.89 -4.44 6.48
C SER A 685 1.25 -5.84 5.97
N LYS A 686 0.30 -6.59 5.39
CA LYS A 686 0.59 -7.93 4.87
C LYS A 686 1.45 -7.89 3.61
N PRO A 687 2.27 -8.93 3.35
CA PRO A 687 2.91 -9.08 2.06
C PRO A 687 1.89 -9.33 0.96
N TRP A 688 2.35 -9.16 -0.27
CA TRP A 688 1.49 -9.13 -1.44
C TRP A 688 0.77 -10.45 -1.71
N ASP A 689 1.48 -11.57 -1.65
CA ASP A 689 0.96 -12.92 -1.80
C ASP A 689 -0.21 -13.19 -0.83
N GLU A 690 -0.08 -12.73 0.41
CA GLU A 690 -1.14 -12.83 1.42
C GLU A 690 -2.32 -11.89 1.15
N LYS A 691 -2.05 -10.68 0.66
CA LYS A 691 -3.08 -9.70 0.27
C LYS A 691 -3.91 -10.17 -0.91
N ILE A 692 -3.28 -10.68 -1.98
CA ILE A 692 -3.98 -11.24 -3.16
C ILE A 692 -5.03 -12.23 -2.70
N THR A 693 -4.60 -13.12 -1.81
CA THR A 693 -5.46 -14.18 -1.33
C THR A 693 -6.64 -13.63 -0.53
N SER A 694 -6.62 -12.41 -0.02
CA SER A 694 -7.73 -11.83 0.73
C SER A 694 -8.63 -10.92 -0.14
N ILE A 695 -8.06 -10.26 -1.16
CA ILE A 695 -8.79 -9.39 -2.11
C ILE A 695 -9.60 -10.17 -3.15
N THR A 696 -9.38 -11.48 -3.30
CA THR A 696 -10.19 -12.35 -4.19
C THR A 696 -11.57 -12.68 -3.64
N CYS A 697 -11.89 -12.29 -2.40
CA CYS A 697 -13.25 -12.38 -1.89
C CYS A 697 -14.15 -11.33 -2.58
N PRO A 698 -15.21 -11.72 -3.33
CA PRO A 698 -16.07 -10.74 -4.02
C PRO A 698 -16.79 -9.79 -3.07
N SER A 699 -16.95 -10.16 -1.80
CA SER A 699 -17.51 -9.30 -0.76
C SER A 699 -16.46 -8.46 0.00
N ASN A 700 -15.16 -8.61 -0.34
CA ASN A 700 -14.03 -7.92 0.29
C ASN A 700 -13.96 -8.06 1.82
N HIS A 701 -14.44 -9.19 2.35
CA HIS A 701 -14.36 -9.50 3.78
C HIS A 701 -12.99 -10.07 4.14
N VAL A 702 -12.58 -9.87 5.39
CA VAL A 702 -11.38 -10.53 5.92
C VAL A 702 -11.63 -12.00 6.22
N PRO A 703 -10.61 -12.87 6.07
CA PRO A 703 -10.70 -14.26 6.50
C PRO A 703 -10.81 -14.36 8.03
N ALA A 704 -11.40 -15.45 8.52
CA ALA A 704 -11.77 -15.61 9.93
C ALA A 704 -10.57 -15.61 10.89
N ASP A 705 -9.39 -16.04 10.46
CA ASP A 705 -8.16 -15.94 11.24
C ASP A 705 -7.74 -14.47 11.45
N GLN A 706 -7.98 -13.60 10.47
CA GLN A 706 -7.78 -12.17 10.66
C GLN A 706 -8.87 -11.53 11.52
N VAL A 707 -10.14 -11.95 11.41
CA VAL A 707 -11.21 -11.50 12.35
C VAL A 707 -10.83 -11.81 13.79
N GLU A 708 -10.21 -12.98 14.05
CA GLU A 708 -9.72 -13.34 15.38
C GLU A 708 -8.73 -12.29 15.90
N ILE A 709 -7.73 -11.95 15.09
CA ILE A 709 -6.70 -10.98 15.49
C ILE A 709 -7.31 -9.59 15.67
N GLU A 710 -8.23 -9.18 14.78
CA GLU A 710 -8.97 -7.92 14.92
C GLU A 710 -9.73 -7.85 16.26
N ASN A 711 -10.43 -8.93 16.63
CA ASN A 711 -11.12 -9.04 17.91
C ASN A 711 -10.13 -8.97 19.09
N GLN A 712 -9.00 -9.67 19.00
CA GLN A 712 -7.98 -9.66 20.05
C GLN A 712 -7.39 -8.25 20.26
N VAL A 713 -7.18 -7.49 19.18
CA VAL A 713 -6.77 -6.08 19.25
C VAL A 713 -7.81 -5.24 19.99
N LEU A 714 -9.10 -5.37 19.64
CA LEU A 714 -10.20 -4.67 20.34
C LEU A 714 -10.26 -5.09 21.82
N MET A 715 -10.24 -6.39 22.10
CA MET A 715 -10.33 -6.96 23.44
C MET A 715 -9.20 -6.45 24.33
N ASN A 716 -7.97 -6.39 23.83
CA ASN A 716 -6.84 -5.81 24.55
C ASN A 716 -7.05 -4.31 24.81
N GLY A 717 -7.48 -3.53 23.81
CA GLY A 717 -7.77 -2.09 23.96
C GLY A 717 -8.93 -1.78 24.92
N LEU A 718 -9.82 -2.74 25.17
CA LEU A 718 -10.91 -2.63 26.14
C LEU A 718 -10.52 -3.14 27.54
N CYS A 719 -9.66 -4.14 27.64
CA CYS A 719 -9.46 -4.90 28.88
C CYS A 719 -8.13 -4.65 29.58
N ASN A 720 -7.05 -4.33 28.87
CA ASN A 720 -5.77 -4.07 29.52
C ASN A 720 -5.83 -2.81 30.42
N LEU A 721 -5.11 -2.86 31.54
CA LEU A 721 -5.11 -1.82 32.59
C LEU A 721 -3.89 -0.89 32.50
#